data_AF-A0A955W2Z4-F1
#
_entry.id   AF-A0A955W2Z4-F1
#
_cell.length_a   1.000
_cell.length_b   1.000
_cell.length_c   1.000
_cell.angle_alpha   90.00
_cell.angle_beta   90.00
_cell.angle_gamma   90.00
#
_symmetry.space_group_name_H-M   'P 1'
#
loop_
_entity.id
_entity.type
_entity.pdbx_description
1 polymer ?
#
loop_
_entity_poly.entity_id
_entity_poly.type
_entity_poly.pdbx_seq_one_letter_code
_entity_poly.pdbx_strand_id
1 'polypeptide(L)'
;MRPRSRAGVWRVRLIAMTASLLALAGTASAQKTIAVNIESTPPGAVVYLDSTEGSSLGKTPMEKVRLPAGSHTLIFVHEGYDEGRLPVDIRRWNHTYRFTLAALATVEVQAADPSATGAEVRIDGEPAGEVPVHTTVKPGRHLIQVGRKGYATFSRWVELRSGQVYTVPILLKPAAAETGSLLVTSDVPGVPVYIDGEPHGVTPTVVMALSAGAHHVELRPEASSGLPPFAQEVQVSAGQRETVQATLRQGAQPGRLRVLANIAGAEIYVDGTLVGGAPASVDSIAPGEHVVEARAAGYAPAEQRVDVAAGQQRVISLRLDTAEEGAGTVSVRSSVPGATVTIDGQPRGQTPLRLTDVAPGTHEIIVSAPGYAPVRRTCQVDGAGPCDIDVQLEAGEAALRVVADADGAELFVDGTDRGPVPWEGSLPEGPHLLEVRAAGYRAYAERIDLRSGGPTRVIEARLADDGTRSEAARAERDARARKRARSAVTHSAAPLPVNVAAVDLSTGWPWIAGADLSVGVLDMLDLGVGARTFGVLTEFEGRVKAGWRPIDQISFGGQLRFGGGVGPKRTRGGSQEKVNTAFFALEGIGSLHFSSLGALSVILGFEFHSDRYPPLGTGRENVGLVRLGGSLDIVLSARTNFFLQVVGVLNDKTRPVMGDVLWLGKRVGDSRIYGTLGVTYKFGEEAP
;
A
#
# COMPACT_ATOMS: atom_id res chain seq x y z
N MET A 1 -47.03 -4.66 72.17
CA MET A 1 -46.93 -3.27 71.69
C MET A 1 -46.05 -3.22 70.44
N ARG A 2 -46.58 -2.70 69.34
CA ARG A 2 -45.83 -2.20 68.17
C ARG A 2 -45.51 -0.70 68.43
N PRO A 3 -44.46 -0.09 67.85
CA PRO A 3 -44.58 0.41 66.47
C PRO A 3 -43.30 0.48 65.60
N ARG A 4 -43.55 0.50 64.27
CA ARG A 4 -42.85 1.26 63.19
C ARG A 4 -41.38 0.92 62.88
N SER A 5 -40.84 1.04 61.66
CA SER A 5 -41.33 1.31 60.30
C SER A 5 -40.17 1.09 59.31
N ARG A 6 -40.50 0.86 58.02
CA ARG A 6 -39.58 0.70 56.88
C ARG A 6 -38.78 1.97 56.52
N ALA A 7 -37.53 1.77 56.10
CA ALA A 7 -36.78 2.38 54.98
C ALA A 7 -35.37 1.74 55.03
N GLY A 8 -34.61 1.41 53.98
CA GLY A 8 -34.65 1.70 52.57
C GLY A 8 -33.20 1.60 52.06
N VAL A 9 -32.93 0.56 51.25
CA VAL A 9 -31.88 0.44 50.20
C VAL A 9 -30.40 0.19 50.59
N TRP A 10 -29.78 -0.64 49.73
CA TRP A 10 -28.38 -1.07 49.56
C TRP A 10 -27.88 -2.25 50.41
N ARG A 11 -28.07 -3.47 49.88
CA ARG A 11 -27.23 -4.63 50.18
C ARG A 11 -26.45 -5.03 48.93
N VAL A 12 -25.20 -4.60 48.88
CA VAL A 12 -24.11 -5.40 48.30
C VAL A 12 -23.90 -6.57 49.25
N ARG A 13 -24.08 -7.81 48.79
CA ARG A 13 -23.55 -9.00 49.49
C ARG A 13 -23.14 -10.09 48.51
N LEU A 14 -21.82 -10.22 48.40
CA LEU A 14 -21.09 -11.48 48.39
C LEU A 14 -21.78 -12.55 49.26
N ILE A 15 -22.07 -13.72 48.68
CA ILE A 15 -22.32 -15.01 49.38
C ILE A 15 -21.70 -16.07 48.45
N ALA A 16 -20.50 -16.54 48.74
CA ALA A 16 -20.21 -17.71 49.58
C ALA A 16 -20.72 -19.02 48.95
N MET A 17 -19.78 -19.67 48.24
CA MET A 17 -19.84 -21.06 47.78
C MET A 17 -19.60 -21.98 48.97
N THR A 18 -20.58 -22.80 49.34
CA THR A 18 -20.36 -24.01 50.14
C THR A 18 -21.11 -25.20 49.54
N ALA A 19 -20.30 -26.14 49.07
CA ALA A 19 -20.45 -27.59 49.08
C ALA A 19 -21.85 -28.22 48.96
N SER A 20 -22.05 -28.92 47.85
CA SER A 20 -22.73 -30.21 47.86
C SER A 20 -21.77 -31.26 47.29
N LEU A 21 -21.39 -32.21 48.15
CA LEU A 21 -20.75 -33.46 47.76
C LEU A 21 -21.70 -34.20 46.81
N LEU A 22 -21.29 -34.38 45.55
CA LEU A 22 -21.66 -35.57 44.77
C LEU A 22 -20.37 -36.16 44.24
N ALA A 23 -19.97 -37.28 44.83
CA ALA A 23 -18.99 -38.18 44.23
C ALA A 23 -19.60 -38.75 42.95
N LEU A 24 -19.26 -38.15 41.81
CA LEU A 24 -19.31 -38.85 40.52
C LEU A 24 -17.96 -39.52 40.35
N ALA A 25 -17.95 -40.81 40.68
CA ALA A 25 -17.02 -41.75 40.08
C ALA A 25 -17.18 -41.62 38.56
N GLY A 26 -16.30 -40.84 37.93
CA GLY A 26 -16.11 -40.89 36.50
C GLY A 26 -15.54 -42.28 36.21
N THR A 27 -16.40 -43.19 35.78
CA THR A 27 -15.96 -44.41 35.11
C THR A 27 -15.01 -43.96 34.00
N ALA A 28 -13.73 -44.31 34.11
CA ALA A 28 -12.81 -44.24 32.99
C ALA A 28 -13.41 -45.12 31.88
N SER A 29 -14.13 -44.50 30.94
CA SER A 29 -14.53 -45.16 29.72
C SER A 29 -13.24 -45.60 29.05
N ALA A 30 -13.02 -46.92 28.95
CA ALA A 30 -11.88 -47.46 28.23
C ALA A 30 -11.98 -46.98 26.78
N GLN A 31 -11.23 -45.93 26.43
CA GLN A 31 -11.23 -45.36 25.10
C GLN A 31 -10.88 -46.48 24.13
N LYS A 32 -11.78 -46.78 23.19
CA LYS A 32 -11.62 -47.89 22.25
C LYS A 32 -10.29 -47.72 21.52
N THR A 33 -9.35 -48.64 21.74
CA THR A 33 -8.06 -48.62 21.06
C THR A 33 -8.08 -49.49 19.81
N ILE A 34 -7.36 -49.07 18.77
CA ILE A 34 -7.22 -49.78 17.50
C ILE A 34 -5.74 -50.05 17.28
N ALA A 35 -5.41 -51.30 16.90
CA ALA A 35 -4.05 -51.68 16.56
C ALA A 35 -3.70 -51.17 15.14
N VAL A 36 -2.60 -50.44 15.01
CA VAL A 36 -2.09 -49.88 13.75
C VAL A 36 -0.58 -50.13 13.61
N ASN A 37 -0.06 -50.00 12.39
CA ASN A 37 1.38 -50.07 12.11
C ASN A 37 1.90 -48.67 11.78
N ILE A 38 3.14 -48.38 12.16
CA ILE A 38 3.76 -47.07 11.97
C ILE A 38 5.16 -47.28 11.40
N GLU A 39 5.46 -46.66 10.27
CA GLU A 39 6.75 -46.74 9.60
C GLU A 39 7.28 -45.34 9.30
N SER A 40 8.61 -45.21 9.29
CA SER A 40 9.26 -43.97 8.86
C SER A 40 10.45 -44.23 7.94
N THR A 41 10.81 -43.21 7.16
CA THR A 41 12.01 -43.19 6.31
C THR A 41 12.86 -41.97 6.70
N PRO A 42 14.08 -42.15 7.23
CA PRO A 42 14.74 -43.42 7.57
C PRO A 42 14.05 -44.16 8.73
N PRO A 43 14.21 -45.49 8.85
CA PRO A 43 13.71 -46.23 10.01
C PRO A 43 14.47 -45.84 11.30
N GLY A 44 13.87 -46.06 12.46
CA GLY A 44 14.48 -45.78 13.77
C GLY A 44 13.98 -44.51 14.45
N ALA A 45 13.09 -43.74 13.80
CA ALA A 45 12.50 -42.54 14.39
C ALA A 45 11.66 -42.88 15.62
N VAL A 46 11.88 -42.14 16.71
CA VAL A 46 11.06 -42.19 17.92
C VAL A 46 9.73 -41.52 17.64
N VAL A 47 8.62 -42.20 17.94
CA VAL A 47 7.27 -41.68 17.65
C VAL A 47 6.55 -41.31 18.94
N TYR A 48 5.91 -40.15 18.95
CA TYR A 48 5.04 -39.66 20.02
C TYR A 48 3.62 -39.48 19.51
N LEU A 49 2.64 -39.55 20.42
CA LEU A 49 1.23 -39.30 20.13
C LEU A 49 0.83 -37.94 20.73
N ASP A 50 0.35 -37.04 19.87
CA ASP A 50 -0.19 -35.70 20.16
C ASP A 50 0.79 -34.69 20.80
N SER A 51 1.74 -35.13 21.63
CA SER A 51 2.76 -34.29 22.27
C SER A 51 4.07 -35.06 22.52
N THR A 52 5.20 -34.38 22.42
CA THR A 52 6.54 -34.91 22.74
C THR A 52 6.84 -34.96 24.24
N GLU A 53 6.00 -34.34 25.09
CA GLU A 53 6.13 -34.37 26.55
C GLU A 53 5.63 -35.68 27.19
N GLY A 54 4.88 -36.49 26.42
CA GLY A 54 4.37 -37.79 26.86
C GLY A 54 5.36 -38.93 26.65
N SER A 55 4.97 -40.14 27.08
CA SER A 55 5.72 -41.36 26.77
C SER A 55 5.75 -41.60 25.27
N SER A 56 6.94 -41.88 24.71
CA SER A 56 7.07 -42.30 23.32
C SER A 56 6.33 -43.62 23.09
N LEU A 57 5.73 -43.78 21.91
CA LEU A 57 5.15 -45.04 21.46
C LEU A 57 6.23 -46.09 21.22
N GLY A 58 7.40 -45.67 20.72
CA GLY A 58 8.56 -46.53 20.42
C GLY A 58 9.34 -46.02 19.22
N LYS A 59 10.23 -46.86 18.65
CA LYS A 59 11.00 -46.56 17.44
C LYS A 59 10.42 -47.31 16.24
N THR A 60 10.34 -46.64 15.10
CA THR A 60 9.87 -47.24 13.82
C THR A 60 10.88 -48.24 13.24
N PRO A 61 10.43 -49.26 12.48
CA PRO A 61 9.03 -49.61 12.23
C PRO A 61 8.37 -50.28 13.44
N MET A 62 7.07 -50.03 13.62
CA MET A 62 6.27 -50.60 14.72
C MET A 62 5.03 -51.29 14.18
N GLU A 63 4.72 -52.47 14.70
CA GLU A 63 3.54 -53.24 14.34
C GLU A 63 2.55 -53.38 15.50
N LYS A 64 1.25 -53.35 15.18
CA LYS A 64 0.14 -53.59 16.11
C LYS A 64 0.14 -52.68 17.34
N VAL A 65 0.61 -51.44 17.20
CA VAL A 65 0.57 -50.40 18.23
C VAL A 65 -0.88 -50.04 18.51
N ARG A 66 -1.32 -50.14 19.76
CA ARG A 66 -2.70 -49.80 20.15
C ARG A 66 -2.81 -48.31 20.47
N LEU A 67 -3.48 -47.58 19.58
CA LEU A 67 -3.75 -46.15 19.75
C LEU A 67 -5.25 -45.90 19.99
N PRO A 68 -5.64 -44.85 20.74
CA PRO A 68 -7.04 -44.48 20.87
C PRO A 68 -7.68 -44.19 19.50
N ALA A 69 -8.93 -44.59 19.32
CA ALA A 69 -9.68 -44.28 18.10
C ALA A 69 -10.04 -42.78 18.06
N GLY A 70 -9.90 -42.17 16.88
CA GLY A 70 -10.16 -40.74 16.66
C GLY A 70 -9.00 -40.01 15.99
N SER A 71 -9.11 -38.68 15.93
CA SER A 71 -8.10 -37.81 15.34
C SER A 71 -6.93 -37.60 16.29
N HIS A 72 -5.71 -37.82 15.79
CA HIS A 72 -4.46 -37.69 16.53
C HIS A 72 -3.35 -37.14 15.64
N THR A 73 -2.22 -36.75 16.24
CA THR A 73 -0.99 -36.42 15.50
C THR A 73 0.14 -37.37 15.91
N LEU A 74 0.73 -38.06 14.93
CA LEU A 74 1.97 -38.81 15.15
C LEU A 74 3.15 -37.86 14.93
N ILE A 75 4.00 -37.74 15.94
CA ILE A 75 5.20 -36.89 15.90
C ILE A 75 6.43 -37.79 15.81
N PHE A 76 7.22 -37.63 14.75
CA PHE A 76 8.40 -38.43 14.45
C PHE A 76 9.64 -37.61 14.77
N VAL A 77 10.49 -38.13 15.65
CA VAL A 77 11.75 -37.52 16.06
C VAL A 77 12.89 -38.46 15.69
N HIS A 78 13.82 -37.98 14.87
CA HIS A 78 15.02 -38.72 14.49
C HIS A 78 16.23 -37.78 14.52
N GLU A 79 17.34 -38.24 15.08
CA GLU A 79 18.58 -37.46 15.13
C GLU A 79 19.07 -37.12 13.71
N GLY A 80 19.40 -35.85 13.46
CA GLY A 80 19.82 -35.34 12.15
C GLY A 80 18.69 -35.04 11.16
N TYR A 81 17.43 -35.12 11.59
CA TYR A 81 16.25 -34.85 10.76
C TYR A 81 15.35 -33.81 11.44
N ASP A 82 14.58 -33.07 10.63
CA ASP A 82 13.54 -32.18 11.14
C ASP A 82 12.37 -32.97 11.73
N GLU A 83 11.75 -32.42 12.77
CA GLU A 83 10.61 -33.04 13.45
C GLU A 83 9.45 -33.22 12.47
N GLY A 84 9.01 -34.47 12.29
CA GLY A 84 7.91 -34.81 11.42
C GLY A 84 6.58 -34.84 12.15
N ARG A 85 5.53 -34.22 11.61
CA ARG A 85 4.17 -34.29 12.16
C ARG A 85 3.20 -34.85 11.13
N LEU A 86 2.54 -35.96 11.46
CA LEU A 86 1.54 -36.60 10.62
C LEU A 86 0.18 -36.59 11.32
N PRO A 87 -0.77 -35.73 10.91
CA PRO A 87 -2.15 -35.83 11.39
C PRO A 87 -2.76 -37.14 10.86
N VAL A 88 -3.34 -37.94 11.76
CA VAL A 88 -3.92 -39.25 11.47
C VAL A 88 -5.31 -39.37 12.09
N ASP A 89 -6.12 -40.25 11.53
CA ASP A 89 -7.46 -40.55 12.03
C ASP A 89 -7.60 -42.06 12.23
N ILE A 90 -7.45 -42.48 13.48
CA ILE A 90 -7.36 -43.87 13.89
C ILE A 90 -8.76 -44.51 13.84
N ARG A 91 -9.10 -45.13 12.69
CA ARG A 91 -10.39 -45.80 12.48
C ARG A 91 -10.31 -47.26 12.03
N ARG A 92 -9.18 -47.68 11.47
CA ARG A 92 -9.02 -48.99 10.80
C ARG A 92 -7.98 -49.86 11.50
N TRP A 93 -8.35 -51.11 11.78
CA TRP A 93 -7.44 -52.11 12.33
C TRP A 93 -6.36 -52.49 11.30
N ASN A 94 -5.10 -52.59 11.75
CA ASN A 94 -3.93 -52.96 10.96
C ASN A 94 -3.61 -52.02 9.77
N HIS A 95 -4.10 -50.78 9.82
CA HIS A 95 -3.68 -49.75 8.87
C HIS A 95 -2.23 -49.33 9.15
N THR A 96 -1.47 -49.03 8.09
CA THR A 96 -0.06 -48.63 8.21
C THR A 96 0.11 -47.16 7.87
N TYR A 97 0.53 -46.36 8.85
CA TYR A 97 0.89 -44.95 8.64
C TYR A 97 2.37 -44.85 8.31
N ARG A 98 2.70 -44.14 7.22
CA ARG A 98 4.08 -43.96 6.72
C ARG A 98 4.44 -42.48 6.74
N PHE A 99 5.65 -42.15 7.18
CA PHE A 99 6.17 -40.78 7.17
C PHE A 99 7.61 -40.73 6.68
N THR A 100 7.98 -39.72 5.89
CA THR A 100 9.37 -39.50 5.45
C THR A 100 9.91 -38.25 6.14
N LEU A 101 10.94 -38.40 6.96
CA LEU A 101 11.57 -37.27 7.63
C LEU A 101 12.51 -36.54 6.66
N ALA A 102 12.53 -35.22 6.74
CA ALA A 102 13.50 -34.42 6.00
C ALA A 102 14.81 -34.34 6.80
N ALA A 103 15.92 -34.81 6.22
CA ALA A 103 17.24 -34.63 6.80
C ALA A 103 17.56 -33.13 6.92
N LEU A 104 18.16 -32.73 8.05
CA LEU A 104 18.66 -31.38 8.26
C LEU A 104 19.78 -31.07 7.25
N ALA A 105 19.87 -29.82 6.83
CA ALA A 105 20.97 -29.35 6.00
C ALA A 105 22.15 -28.92 6.89
N THR A 106 23.38 -29.13 6.43
CA THR A 106 24.59 -28.67 7.10
C THR A 106 25.11 -27.41 6.42
N VAL A 107 25.35 -26.36 7.20
CA VAL A 107 26.02 -25.13 6.75
C VAL A 107 27.44 -25.14 7.32
N GLU A 108 28.43 -25.06 6.43
CA GLU A 108 29.84 -24.94 6.79
C GLU A 108 30.32 -23.54 6.44
N VAL A 109 30.68 -22.74 7.45
CA VAL A 109 31.24 -21.40 7.23
C VAL A 109 32.75 -21.47 7.42
N GLN A 110 33.49 -21.12 6.38
CA GLN A 110 34.95 -21.22 6.32
C GLN A 110 35.57 -19.85 6.07
N ALA A 111 36.71 -19.57 6.71
CA ALA A 111 37.47 -18.36 6.45
C ALA A 111 38.19 -18.47 5.10
N ALA A 112 37.91 -17.55 4.17
CA ALA A 112 38.68 -17.43 2.93
C ALA A 112 40.00 -16.68 3.15
N ASP A 113 40.09 -15.86 4.21
CA ASP A 113 41.27 -15.11 4.60
C ASP A 113 41.28 -14.79 6.13
N PRO A 114 42.40 -14.29 6.70
CA PRO A 114 42.51 -13.99 8.14
C PRO A 114 41.52 -12.94 8.68
N SER A 115 40.91 -12.12 7.82
CA SER A 115 39.87 -11.17 8.22
C SER A 115 38.63 -11.85 8.80
N ALA A 116 38.33 -13.07 8.32
CA ALA A 116 37.13 -13.81 8.68
C ALA A 116 37.34 -14.78 9.85
N THR A 117 38.58 -15.18 10.17
CA THR A 117 38.86 -16.11 11.28
C THR A 117 38.41 -15.53 12.62
N GLY A 118 37.61 -16.28 13.38
CA GLY A 118 37.04 -15.85 14.65
C GLY A 118 35.93 -14.81 14.53
N ALA A 119 35.38 -14.59 13.32
CA ALA A 119 34.20 -13.74 13.14
C ALA A 119 32.94 -14.43 13.63
N GLU A 120 32.01 -13.69 14.23
CA GLU A 120 30.74 -14.20 14.74
C GLU A 120 29.81 -14.57 13.58
N VAL A 121 29.24 -15.77 13.63
CA VAL A 121 28.28 -16.29 12.65
C VAL A 121 26.89 -16.33 13.26
N ARG A 122 25.90 -15.83 12.52
CA ARG A 122 24.48 -15.92 12.87
C ARG A 122 23.69 -16.51 11.70
N ILE A 123 22.72 -17.37 12.00
CA ILE A 123 21.78 -17.90 11.00
C ILE A 123 20.37 -17.53 11.44
N ASP A 124 19.63 -16.85 10.55
CA ASP A 124 18.29 -16.29 10.83
C ASP A 124 18.24 -15.39 12.07
N GLY A 125 19.35 -14.71 12.36
CA GLY A 125 19.50 -13.85 13.54
C GLY A 125 19.94 -14.60 14.80
N GLU A 126 19.91 -15.92 14.83
CA GLU A 126 20.35 -16.72 15.99
C GLU A 126 21.88 -16.97 15.96
N PRO A 127 22.59 -16.89 17.09
CA PRO A 127 24.02 -17.19 17.16
C PRO A 127 24.33 -18.63 16.75
N ALA A 128 25.24 -18.80 15.79
CA ALA A 128 25.61 -20.08 15.20
C ALA A 128 27.10 -20.45 15.42
N GLY A 129 27.86 -19.64 16.16
CA GLY A 129 29.27 -19.88 16.50
C GLY A 129 30.22 -18.85 15.89
N GLU A 130 31.50 -19.20 15.75
CA GLU A 130 32.54 -18.35 15.15
C GLU A 130 33.23 -19.08 13.98
N VAL A 131 33.72 -18.36 12.98
CA VAL A 131 34.38 -18.96 11.80
C VAL A 131 35.74 -19.58 12.18
N PRO A 132 36.05 -20.84 11.79
CA PRO A 132 35.21 -21.76 11.02
C PRO A 132 34.18 -22.49 11.90
N VAL A 133 32.96 -22.66 11.38
CA VAL A 133 31.89 -23.40 12.07
C VAL A 133 31.12 -24.29 11.12
N HIS A 134 30.68 -25.44 11.62
CA HIS A 134 29.63 -26.25 11.00
C HIS A 134 28.38 -26.24 11.88
N THR A 135 27.21 -26.15 11.28
CA THR A 135 25.95 -26.22 12.01
C THR A 135 24.87 -26.81 11.13
N THR A 136 23.81 -27.32 11.74
CA THR A 136 22.69 -27.92 11.04
C THR A 136 21.44 -27.07 11.18
N VAL A 137 20.72 -26.91 10.08
CA VAL A 137 19.49 -26.12 10.01
C VAL A 137 18.42 -26.91 9.27
N LYS A 138 17.17 -26.49 9.42
CA LYS A 138 16.06 -27.07 8.67
C LYS A 138 16.27 -26.85 7.16
N PRO A 139 15.71 -27.69 6.28
CA PRO A 139 15.67 -27.37 4.86
C PRO A 139 14.77 -26.16 4.61
N GLY A 140 15.15 -25.31 3.66
CA GLY A 140 14.44 -24.08 3.33
C GLY A 140 15.36 -22.86 3.19
N ARG A 141 14.77 -21.67 3.23
CA ARG A 141 15.46 -20.39 3.08
C ARG A 141 16.03 -19.89 4.41
N HIS A 142 17.34 -19.64 4.45
CA HIS A 142 18.07 -19.16 5.63
C HIS A 142 18.95 -17.94 5.31
N LEU A 143 19.05 -16.99 6.24
CA LEU A 143 19.97 -15.85 6.17
C LEU A 143 21.23 -16.14 6.96
N ILE A 144 22.38 -16.20 6.29
CA ILE A 144 23.70 -16.34 6.92
C ILE A 144 24.30 -14.95 7.08
N GLN A 145 24.69 -14.59 8.29
CA GLN A 145 25.38 -13.33 8.60
C GLN A 145 26.70 -13.60 9.31
N VAL A 146 27.76 -12.88 8.92
CA VAL A 146 29.08 -13.00 9.55
C VAL A 146 29.63 -11.61 9.85
N GLY A 147 29.95 -11.35 11.11
CA GLY A 147 30.32 -10.02 11.60
C GLY A 147 31.62 -10.02 12.40
N ARG A 148 32.41 -8.95 12.23
CA ARG A 148 33.61 -8.67 13.03
C ARG A 148 33.78 -7.16 13.20
N LYS A 149 34.16 -6.72 14.40
CA LYS A 149 34.39 -5.29 14.69
C LYS A 149 35.42 -4.69 13.72
N GLY A 150 35.09 -3.53 13.12
CA GLY A 150 35.94 -2.85 12.14
C GLY A 150 35.78 -3.34 10.69
N TYR A 151 34.88 -4.30 10.46
CA TYR A 151 34.57 -4.85 9.14
C TYR A 151 33.08 -4.69 8.83
N ALA A 152 32.74 -4.63 7.54
CA ALA A 152 31.36 -4.71 7.08
C ALA A 152 30.82 -6.14 7.29
N THR A 153 29.61 -6.24 7.84
CA THR A 153 28.92 -7.52 8.06
C THR A 153 28.60 -8.18 6.71
N PHE A 154 29.08 -9.41 6.52
CA PHE A 154 28.67 -10.26 5.40
C PHE A 154 27.24 -10.76 5.65
N SER A 155 26.37 -10.73 4.64
CA SER A 155 24.99 -11.24 4.74
C SER A 155 24.56 -11.91 3.43
N ARG A 156 24.01 -13.13 3.49
CA ARG A 156 23.58 -13.88 2.31
C ARG A 156 22.39 -14.79 2.60
N TRP A 157 21.33 -14.66 1.80
CA TRP A 157 20.24 -15.62 1.76
C TRP A 157 20.64 -16.87 0.98
N VAL A 158 20.33 -18.04 1.52
CA VAL A 158 20.59 -19.35 0.90
C VAL A 158 19.35 -20.22 0.98
N GLU A 159 19.11 -21.03 -0.05
CA GLU A 159 18.02 -22.03 -0.08
C GLU A 159 18.67 -23.42 0.06
N LEU A 160 18.38 -24.12 1.16
CA LEU A 160 19.02 -25.38 1.53
C LEU A 160 18.06 -26.56 1.31
N ARG A 161 18.52 -27.57 0.57
CA ARG A 161 17.78 -28.82 0.36
C ARG A 161 17.98 -29.78 1.53
N SER A 162 17.07 -30.74 1.68
CA SER A 162 17.17 -31.76 2.71
C SER A 162 18.48 -32.56 2.59
N GLY A 163 19.22 -32.68 3.70
CA GLY A 163 20.51 -33.38 3.77
C GLY A 163 21.67 -32.70 3.02
N GLN A 164 21.49 -31.49 2.51
CA GLN A 164 22.52 -30.78 1.77
C GLN A 164 23.64 -30.29 2.69
N VAL A 165 24.89 -30.47 2.28
CA VAL A 165 26.04 -29.76 2.86
C VAL A 165 26.33 -28.52 1.99
N TYR A 166 26.31 -27.35 2.59
CA TYR A 166 26.53 -26.07 1.91
C TYR A 166 27.67 -25.29 2.55
N THR A 167 28.76 -25.15 1.80
CA THR A 167 29.98 -24.46 2.26
C THR A 167 29.99 -23.00 1.82
N VAL A 168 30.28 -22.11 2.76
CA VAL A 168 30.33 -20.66 2.59
C VAL A 168 31.74 -20.14 2.90
N PRO A 169 32.54 -19.78 1.88
CA PRO A 169 33.78 -19.05 2.11
C PRO A 169 33.49 -17.59 2.45
N ILE A 170 34.07 -17.09 3.55
CA ILE A 170 33.89 -15.72 4.04
C ILE A 170 35.16 -14.90 3.85
N LEU A 171 34.99 -13.73 3.24
CA LEU A 171 35.97 -12.65 3.13
C LEU A 171 35.31 -11.36 3.64
N LEU A 172 35.84 -10.75 4.71
CA LEU A 172 35.28 -9.53 5.29
C LEU A 172 36.04 -8.29 4.77
N LYS A 173 35.30 -7.25 4.39
CA LYS A 173 35.87 -5.96 3.96
C LYS A 173 35.95 -4.99 5.13
N PRO A 174 37.02 -4.19 5.29
CA PRO A 174 37.07 -3.14 6.30
C PRO A 174 35.87 -2.19 6.16
N ALA A 175 35.30 -1.78 7.29
CA ALA A 175 34.29 -0.73 7.30
C ALA A 175 34.96 0.61 6.92
N ALA A 176 34.33 1.39 6.05
CA ALA A 176 34.88 2.70 5.65
C ALA A 176 35.03 3.62 6.88
N ALA A 177 36.11 4.38 6.95
CA ALA A 177 36.25 5.42 7.96
C ALA A 177 35.17 6.49 7.73
N GLU A 178 34.57 7.00 8.80
CA GLU A 178 33.54 8.06 8.75
C GLU A 178 34.11 9.45 9.11
N THR A 179 35.41 9.53 9.43
CA THR A 179 36.08 10.74 9.91
C THR A 179 37.41 11.01 9.20
N GLY A 180 37.79 12.29 9.09
CA GLY A 180 39.05 12.79 8.55
C GLY A 180 39.86 13.61 9.58
N SER A 181 40.84 14.37 9.10
CA SER A 181 41.65 15.29 9.92
C SER A 181 41.90 16.62 9.21
N LEU A 182 42.16 17.70 9.97
CA LEU A 182 42.37 19.04 9.44
C LEU A 182 43.61 19.70 10.06
N LEU A 183 44.52 20.21 9.24
CA LEU A 183 45.65 21.06 9.65
C LEU A 183 45.30 22.53 9.44
N VAL A 184 45.37 23.36 10.48
CA VAL A 184 45.09 24.80 10.39
C VAL A 184 46.34 25.62 10.69
N THR A 185 46.72 26.53 9.80
CA THR A 185 47.92 27.37 9.87
C THR A 185 47.62 28.84 9.57
N SER A 186 48.49 29.76 10.01
CA SER A 186 48.38 31.20 9.70
C SER A 186 49.74 31.90 9.69
N ASP A 187 49.81 33.07 9.04
CA ASP A 187 50.99 33.98 9.01
C ASP A 187 51.32 34.61 10.38
N VAL A 188 50.37 34.59 11.31
CA VAL A 188 50.53 34.95 12.72
C VAL A 188 50.42 33.68 13.57
N PRO A 189 51.45 33.29 14.35
CA PRO A 189 51.35 32.12 15.22
C PRO A 189 50.48 32.40 16.45
N GLY A 190 49.91 31.34 17.03
CA GLY A 190 49.20 31.42 18.32
C GLY A 190 47.78 31.97 18.24
N VAL A 191 47.17 32.02 17.05
CA VAL A 191 45.81 32.53 16.87
C VAL A 191 44.80 31.43 17.25
N PRO A 192 43.82 31.70 18.14
CA PRO A 192 42.76 30.75 18.48
C PRO A 192 41.99 30.24 17.26
N VAL A 193 41.84 28.92 17.17
CA VAL A 193 41.15 28.20 16.08
C VAL A 193 39.82 27.64 16.59
N TYR A 194 38.75 27.89 15.84
CA TYR A 194 37.42 27.33 16.05
C TYR A 194 36.99 26.53 14.82
N ILE A 195 36.34 25.39 15.04
CA ILE A 195 35.71 24.58 13.99
C ILE A 195 34.26 24.39 14.38
N ASP A 196 33.34 24.80 13.51
CA ASP A 196 31.90 24.83 13.74
C ASP A 196 31.50 25.54 15.04
N GLY A 197 32.28 26.55 15.43
CA GLY A 197 32.11 27.32 16.67
C GLY A 197 32.79 26.72 17.91
N GLU A 198 33.31 25.50 17.85
CA GLU A 198 33.99 24.83 18.97
C GLU A 198 35.51 25.08 18.96
N PRO A 199 36.15 25.35 20.11
CA PRO A 199 37.57 25.67 20.19
C PRO A 199 38.48 24.45 20.00
N HIS A 200 39.49 24.56 19.13
CA HIS A 200 40.39 23.46 18.75
C HIS A 200 41.89 23.79 18.89
N GLY A 201 42.22 24.73 19.79
CA GLY A 201 43.59 25.14 20.10
C GLY A 201 43.98 26.43 19.38
N VAL A 202 45.27 26.56 19.04
CA VAL A 202 45.85 27.74 18.38
C VAL A 202 46.69 27.35 17.17
N THR A 203 46.86 28.25 16.19
CA THR A 203 47.68 27.96 15.00
C THR A 203 49.19 27.83 15.30
N PRO A 204 49.91 26.87 14.69
CA PRO A 204 49.40 25.76 13.88
C PRO A 204 48.84 24.60 14.73
N THR A 205 47.71 24.01 14.34
CA THR A 205 47.09 22.86 15.05
C THR A 205 46.57 21.79 14.08
N VAL A 206 46.54 20.52 14.52
CA VAL A 206 45.93 19.40 13.80
C VAL A 206 44.72 18.89 14.58
N VAL A 207 43.56 18.91 13.94
CA VAL A 207 42.30 18.39 14.48
C VAL A 207 42.05 17.01 13.90
N MET A 208 41.83 16.03 14.76
CA MET A 208 41.64 14.62 14.40
C MET A 208 40.18 14.21 14.59
N ALA A 209 39.75 13.16 13.88
CA ALA A 209 38.43 12.54 14.01
C ALA A 209 37.26 13.50 13.71
N LEU A 210 37.48 14.45 12.81
CA LEU A 210 36.46 15.36 12.34
C LEU A 210 35.52 14.62 11.38
N SER A 211 34.21 14.79 11.48
CA SER A 211 33.25 14.11 10.60
C SER A 211 33.55 14.38 9.12
N ALA A 212 33.26 13.43 8.24
CA ALA A 212 33.34 13.72 6.82
C ALA A 212 32.21 14.68 6.41
N GLY A 213 32.55 15.79 5.74
CA GLY A 213 31.60 16.83 5.34
C GLY A 213 32.16 18.25 5.44
N ALA A 214 31.26 19.23 5.28
CA ALA A 214 31.60 20.64 5.37
C ALA A 214 31.83 21.07 6.83
N HIS A 215 32.93 21.78 7.09
CA HIS A 215 33.28 22.32 8.38
C HIS A 215 33.65 23.81 8.25
N HIS A 216 33.14 24.64 9.14
CA HIS A 216 33.40 26.07 9.17
C HIS A 216 34.60 26.37 10.09
N VAL A 217 35.70 26.85 9.52
CA VAL A 217 36.96 27.14 10.23
C VAL A 217 37.07 28.63 10.46
N GLU A 218 37.26 29.04 11.70
CA GLU A 218 37.41 30.44 12.08
C GLU A 218 38.66 30.67 12.94
N LEU A 219 39.43 31.69 12.61
CA LEU A 219 40.56 32.17 13.40
C LEU A 219 40.19 33.53 13.98
N ARG A 220 40.24 33.64 15.30
CA ARG A 220 39.86 34.85 16.05
C ARG A 220 41.07 35.44 16.78
N PRO A 221 41.81 36.39 16.17
CA PRO A 221 42.87 37.12 16.86
C PRO A 221 42.33 37.91 18.07
N GLU A 222 43.18 38.17 19.06
CA GLU A 222 42.80 39.03 20.18
C GLU A 222 42.47 40.46 19.69
N ALA A 223 41.43 41.09 20.23
CA ALA A 223 41.01 42.44 19.83
C ALA A 223 42.11 43.50 19.99
N SER A 224 43.04 43.30 20.92
CA SER A 224 44.23 44.15 21.15
C SER A 224 45.25 44.11 19.99
N SER A 225 45.19 43.08 19.13
CA SER A 225 46.14 42.89 18.03
C SER A 225 45.85 43.75 16.80
N GLY A 226 44.63 44.31 16.68
CA GLY A 226 44.21 45.10 15.53
C GLY A 226 44.12 44.32 14.20
N LEU A 227 44.20 42.99 14.26
CA LEU A 227 44.10 42.10 13.10
C LEU A 227 42.63 41.71 12.85
N PRO A 228 42.17 41.66 11.58
CA PRO A 228 40.84 41.16 11.26
C PRO A 228 40.73 39.64 11.51
N PRO A 229 39.55 39.10 11.85
CA PRO A 229 39.31 37.66 11.91
C PRO A 229 39.34 37.03 10.51
N PHE A 230 39.58 35.72 10.46
CA PHE A 230 39.55 34.93 9.22
C PHE A 230 38.55 33.79 9.35
N ALA A 231 37.77 33.52 8.30
CA ALA A 231 36.81 32.41 8.25
C ALA A 231 36.79 31.73 6.88
N GLN A 232 36.67 30.40 6.84
CA GLN A 232 36.63 29.60 5.62
C GLN A 232 35.85 28.29 5.83
N GLU A 233 35.03 27.88 4.87
CA GLU A 233 34.48 26.51 4.82
C GLU A 233 35.49 25.53 4.19
N VAL A 234 35.61 24.34 4.78
CA VAL A 234 36.45 23.24 4.30
C VAL A 234 35.65 21.96 4.20
N GLN A 235 35.84 21.22 3.11
CA GLN A 235 35.29 19.87 2.94
C GLN A 235 36.28 18.83 3.47
N VAL A 236 35.93 18.16 4.56
CA VAL A 236 36.75 17.10 5.16
C VAL A 236 36.35 15.76 4.57
N SER A 237 37.29 15.09 3.91
CA SER A 237 37.08 13.74 3.37
C SER A 237 37.47 12.66 4.38
N ALA A 238 36.67 11.60 4.48
CA ALA A 238 36.94 10.52 5.42
C ALA A 238 38.28 9.83 5.14
N GLY A 239 39.08 9.63 6.19
CA GLY A 239 40.43 9.06 6.11
C GLY A 239 41.50 9.97 5.51
N GLN A 240 41.17 11.21 5.10
CA GLN A 240 42.12 12.16 4.53
C GLN A 240 42.50 13.27 5.51
N ARG A 241 43.58 14.00 5.20
CA ARG A 241 44.01 15.21 5.92
C ARG A 241 43.88 16.42 5.00
N GLU A 242 43.03 17.35 5.39
CA GLU A 242 42.85 18.63 4.72
C GLU A 242 43.70 19.73 5.37
N THR A 243 43.90 20.86 4.69
CA THR A 243 44.72 21.99 5.19
C THR A 243 44.08 23.36 4.94
N VAL A 244 44.13 24.23 5.96
CA VAL A 244 43.79 25.68 5.89
C VAL A 244 45.03 26.52 6.19
N GLN A 245 45.22 27.58 5.39
CA GLN A 245 46.29 28.56 5.58
C GLN A 245 45.74 30.00 5.52
N ALA A 246 45.75 30.71 6.65
CA ALA A 246 45.20 32.06 6.79
C ALA A 246 46.28 33.16 6.74
N THR A 247 45.93 34.35 6.23
CA THR A 247 46.81 35.55 6.17
C THR A 247 46.11 36.76 6.80
N LEU A 248 46.63 37.30 7.92
CA LEU A 248 45.93 38.28 8.76
C LEU A 248 46.46 39.73 8.66
N ARG A 249 47.66 39.97 8.09
CA ARG A 249 48.37 41.27 8.23
C ARG A 249 48.07 42.40 7.21
N GLN A 250 47.23 42.23 6.18
CA GLN A 250 47.20 43.17 5.03
C GLN A 250 46.24 44.40 5.11
N GLY A 251 45.66 44.77 6.26
CA GLY A 251 44.52 45.74 6.32
C GLY A 251 44.73 47.18 6.85
N ALA A 252 45.93 47.70 7.11
CA ALA A 252 46.10 48.80 8.10
C ALA A 252 46.41 50.26 7.64
N GLN A 253 46.29 50.67 6.36
CA GLN A 253 46.46 52.10 5.95
C GLN A 253 45.24 52.64 5.16
N PRO A 254 44.65 53.81 5.49
CA PRO A 254 43.51 54.35 4.73
C PRO A 254 43.94 54.83 3.33
N GLY A 255 43.07 54.63 2.33
CA GLY A 255 43.23 55.14 0.98
C GLY A 255 42.49 56.46 0.74
N ARG A 256 42.54 56.96 -0.50
CA ARG A 256 41.81 58.15 -0.98
C ARG A 256 41.02 57.81 -2.24
N LEU A 257 39.83 58.39 -2.42
CA LEU A 257 38.99 58.17 -3.60
C LEU A 257 38.56 59.50 -4.23
N ARG A 258 38.71 59.63 -5.55
CA ARG A 258 38.19 60.75 -6.33
C ARG A 258 37.26 60.24 -7.43
N VAL A 259 36.05 60.78 -7.49
CA VAL A 259 34.98 60.33 -8.39
C VAL A 259 34.62 61.45 -9.36
N LEU A 260 34.71 61.15 -10.65
CA LEU A 260 34.27 62.01 -11.75
C LEU A 260 32.94 61.49 -12.31
N ALA A 261 32.14 62.35 -12.93
CA ALA A 261 30.95 61.95 -13.68
C ALA A 261 30.83 62.74 -14.99
N ASN A 262 30.26 62.12 -16.03
CA ASN A 262 29.96 62.78 -17.31
C ASN A 262 28.84 63.84 -17.19
N ILE A 263 27.98 63.73 -16.18
CA ILE A 263 26.96 64.73 -15.85
C ILE A 263 27.48 65.62 -14.72
N ALA A 264 27.66 66.91 -15.03
CA ALA A 264 28.15 67.88 -14.06
C ALA A 264 27.16 68.02 -12.89
N GLY A 265 27.66 67.94 -11.65
CA GLY A 265 26.84 68.04 -10.45
C GLY A 265 26.01 66.80 -10.11
N ALA A 266 26.23 65.66 -10.77
CA ALA A 266 25.62 64.38 -10.37
C ALA A 266 25.93 64.06 -8.90
N GLU A 267 24.93 63.60 -8.15
CA GLU A 267 25.07 63.25 -6.73
C GLU A 267 25.87 61.96 -6.61
N ILE A 268 26.98 62.00 -5.88
CA ILE A 268 27.86 60.85 -5.66
C ILE A 268 27.64 60.28 -4.26
N TYR A 269 27.42 58.97 -4.20
CA TYR A 269 27.32 58.18 -2.98
C TYR A 269 28.48 57.19 -2.91
N VAL A 270 29.07 57.04 -1.73
CA VAL A 270 30.07 56.00 -1.42
C VAL A 270 29.53 55.18 -0.27
N ASP A 271 29.39 53.87 -0.48
CA ASP A 271 28.75 52.91 0.44
C ASP A 271 27.38 53.40 0.94
N GLY A 272 26.59 53.98 0.03
CA GLY A 272 25.25 54.53 0.31
C GLY A 272 25.24 55.89 1.00
N THR A 273 26.39 56.49 1.34
CA THR A 273 26.49 57.81 1.97
C THR A 273 26.76 58.89 0.93
N LEU A 274 25.95 59.96 0.89
CA LEU A 274 26.14 61.10 -0.03
C LEU A 274 27.43 61.85 0.31
N VAL A 275 28.38 61.90 -0.62
CA VAL A 275 29.67 62.58 -0.44
C VAL A 275 29.74 63.93 -1.16
N GLY A 276 28.83 64.22 -2.08
CA GLY A 276 28.70 65.52 -2.76
C GLY A 276 28.40 65.41 -4.26
N GLY A 277 28.44 66.54 -4.96
CA GLY A 277 28.26 66.59 -6.42
C GLY A 277 29.56 66.34 -7.20
N ALA A 278 29.47 65.68 -8.35
CA ALA A 278 30.63 65.38 -9.19
C ALA A 278 31.29 66.65 -9.77
N PRO A 279 32.64 66.78 -9.71
CA PRO A 279 33.60 65.83 -9.12
C PRO A 279 33.65 65.86 -7.59
N ALA A 280 33.69 64.69 -6.95
CA ALA A 280 33.74 64.52 -5.48
C ALA A 280 35.03 63.79 -5.03
N SER A 281 35.50 64.06 -3.81
CA SER A 281 36.69 63.42 -3.21
C SER A 281 36.42 62.97 -1.78
N VAL A 282 36.97 61.79 -1.42
CA VAL A 282 36.99 61.23 -0.06
C VAL A 282 38.45 61.03 0.34
N ASP A 283 38.92 61.84 1.28
CA ASP A 283 40.34 61.91 1.67
C ASP A 283 40.77 60.82 2.67
N SER A 284 39.84 60.05 3.21
CA SER A 284 40.12 58.93 4.11
C SER A 284 39.04 57.87 3.95
N ILE A 285 39.36 56.78 3.27
CA ILE A 285 38.50 55.61 3.06
C ILE A 285 39.25 54.34 3.48
N ALA A 286 38.56 53.34 4.04
CA ALA A 286 39.19 52.08 4.43
C ALA A 286 39.81 51.39 3.20
N PRO A 287 40.90 50.63 3.33
CA PRO A 287 41.35 49.80 2.23
C PRO A 287 40.39 48.62 2.01
N GLY A 288 40.05 48.34 0.76
CA GLY A 288 39.11 47.28 0.37
C GLY A 288 38.12 47.74 -0.70
N GLU A 289 37.13 46.88 -0.99
CA GLU A 289 36.08 47.19 -1.96
C GLU A 289 35.04 48.17 -1.40
N HIS A 290 34.73 49.20 -2.18
CA HIS A 290 33.70 50.20 -1.91
C HIS A 290 32.72 50.28 -3.08
N VAL A 291 31.45 50.53 -2.79
CA VAL A 291 30.41 50.75 -3.79
C VAL A 291 30.24 52.24 -4.03
N VAL A 292 30.41 52.69 -5.27
CA VAL A 292 30.28 54.10 -5.65
C VAL A 292 29.13 54.26 -6.62
N GLU A 293 28.15 55.10 -6.29
CA GLU A 293 26.96 55.34 -7.10
C GLU A 293 26.86 56.82 -7.50
N ALA A 294 26.55 57.10 -8.77
CA ALA A 294 26.23 58.44 -9.26
C ALA A 294 24.76 58.53 -9.69
N ARG A 295 24.06 59.57 -9.25
CA ARG A 295 22.65 59.84 -9.60
C ARG A 295 22.49 61.22 -10.25
N ALA A 296 21.67 61.28 -11.30
CA ALA A 296 21.23 62.54 -11.92
C ALA A 296 19.81 62.39 -12.49
N ALA A 297 19.01 63.45 -12.42
CA ALA A 297 17.64 63.44 -12.92
C ALA A 297 17.58 63.16 -14.43
N GLY A 298 16.77 62.18 -14.85
CA GLY A 298 16.60 61.79 -16.26
C GLY A 298 17.62 60.77 -16.78
N TYR A 299 18.48 60.23 -15.90
CA TYR A 299 19.49 59.22 -16.24
C TYR A 299 19.34 57.98 -15.36
N ALA A 300 19.76 56.82 -15.85
CA ALA A 300 19.89 55.64 -15.00
C ALA A 300 21.04 55.83 -13.99
N PRO A 301 20.90 55.39 -12.73
CA PRO A 301 21.98 55.46 -11.75
C PRO A 301 23.16 54.59 -12.23
N ALA A 302 24.37 55.12 -12.14
CA ALA A 302 25.59 54.40 -12.50
C ALA A 302 26.32 53.97 -11.23
N GLU A 303 26.44 52.66 -11.01
CA GLU A 303 27.15 52.06 -9.87
C GLU A 303 28.46 51.40 -10.32
N GLN A 304 29.53 51.55 -9.54
CA GLN A 304 30.79 50.87 -9.74
C GLN A 304 31.41 50.43 -8.41
N ARG A 305 31.81 49.16 -8.33
CA ARG A 305 32.67 48.66 -7.24
C ARG A 305 34.12 49.05 -7.48
N VAL A 306 34.77 49.55 -6.45
CA VAL A 306 36.14 50.06 -6.51
C VAL A 306 36.93 49.51 -5.34
N ASP A 307 37.99 48.77 -5.65
CA ASP A 307 39.00 48.40 -4.66
C ASP A 307 39.95 49.59 -4.43
N VAL A 308 40.02 50.06 -3.19
CA VAL A 308 40.92 51.12 -2.77
C VAL A 308 42.07 50.49 -2.00
N ALA A 309 43.26 50.50 -2.60
CA ALA A 309 44.46 50.00 -1.93
C ALA A 309 44.92 50.94 -0.81
N ALA A 310 45.49 50.34 0.23
CA ALA A 310 45.99 51.03 1.42
C ALA A 310 47.00 52.13 1.05
N GLY A 311 46.78 53.36 1.53
CA GLY A 311 47.67 54.52 1.29
C GLY A 311 47.66 55.08 -0.14
N GLN A 312 46.88 54.51 -1.06
CA GLN A 312 46.83 54.96 -2.47
C GLN A 312 45.62 55.86 -2.74
N GLN A 313 45.73 56.73 -3.75
CA GLN A 313 44.60 57.48 -4.28
C GLN A 313 44.05 56.78 -5.53
N ARG A 314 42.79 56.39 -5.48
CA ARG A 314 42.06 55.82 -6.62
C ARG A 314 41.19 56.91 -7.26
N VAL A 315 41.24 57.00 -8.58
CA VAL A 315 40.39 57.92 -9.36
C VAL A 315 39.51 57.09 -10.29
N ILE A 316 38.20 57.32 -10.26
CA ILE A 316 37.23 56.67 -11.14
C ILE A 316 36.38 57.71 -11.87
N SER A 317 35.76 57.31 -12.98
CA SER A 317 34.82 58.13 -13.71
C SER A 317 33.56 57.32 -14.01
N LEU A 318 32.43 57.78 -13.51
CA LEU A 318 31.11 57.18 -13.76
C LEU A 318 30.47 57.84 -14.98
N ARG A 319 29.87 57.02 -15.84
CA ARG A 319 29.10 57.49 -16.99
C ARG A 319 27.64 57.15 -16.76
N LEU A 320 26.80 58.17 -16.64
CA LEU A 320 25.36 58.02 -16.62
C LEU A 320 24.83 58.09 -18.05
N ASP A 321 24.07 57.07 -18.45
CA ASP A 321 23.37 57.00 -19.73
C ASP A 321 21.88 57.32 -19.54
N THR A 322 21.21 57.79 -20.60
CA THR A 322 19.75 58.01 -20.58
C THR A 322 19.05 56.70 -20.29
N ALA A 323 18.05 56.72 -19.39
CA ALA A 323 17.32 55.51 -19.02
C ALA A 323 16.53 54.97 -20.22
N GLU A 324 17.11 54.01 -20.97
CA GLU A 324 16.40 53.17 -21.92
C GLU A 324 15.88 51.91 -21.21
N GLU A 325 14.65 51.52 -21.52
CA GLU A 325 14.00 50.30 -21.00
C GLU A 325 14.78 49.06 -21.49
N GLY A 326 15.64 48.51 -20.63
CA GLY A 326 16.48 47.35 -20.96
C GLY A 326 15.70 46.05 -21.08
N ALA A 327 16.01 45.25 -22.10
CA ALA A 327 15.55 43.86 -22.19
C ALA A 327 16.14 43.05 -21.03
N GLY A 328 15.30 42.25 -20.37
CA GLY A 328 15.70 41.40 -19.26
C GLY A 328 16.18 40.00 -19.68
N THR A 329 16.82 39.32 -18.74
CA THR A 329 17.30 37.94 -18.92
C THR A 329 16.37 36.98 -18.18
N VAL A 330 15.98 35.87 -18.81
CA VAL A 330 15.27 34.76 -18.16
C VAL A 330 16.10 33.49 -18.31
N SER A 331 16.39 32.81 -17.20
CA SER A 331 17.03 31.49 -17.20
C SER A 331 16.07 30.45 -16.65
N VAL A 332 15.87 29.35 -17.35
CA VAL A 332 15.00 28.25 -16.93
C VAL A 332 15.79 26.95 -16.86
N ARG A 333 15.74 26.30 -15.69
CA ARG A 333 16.35 24.99 -15.41
C ARG A 333 15.28 24.03 -14.94
N SER A 334 15.49 22.74 -15.13
CA SER A 334 14.57 21.70 -14.67
C SER A 334 15.29 20.46 -14.18
N SER A 335 14.67 19.73 -13.26
CA SER A 335 15.11 18.39 -12.83
C SER A 335 15.18 17.39 -13.98
N VAL A 336 14.43 17.60 -15.06
CA VAL A 336 14.48 16.78 -16.27
C VAL A 336 15.25 17.52 -17.36
N PRO A 337 16.43 17.03 -17.78
CA PRO A 337 17.18 17.62 -18.89
C PRO A 337 16.37 17.58 -20.19
N GLY A 338 16.43 18.65 -20.99
CA GLY A 338 15.73 18.71 -22.29
C GLY A 338 14.21 18.96 -22.18
N ALA A 339 13.69 19.36 -21.02
CA ALA A 339 12.28 19.70 -20.87
C ALA A 339 11.90 20.91 -21.75
N THR A 340 10.77 20.85 -22.43
CA THR A 340 10.30 21.91 -23.32
C THR A 340 9.80 23.11 -22.51
N VAL A 341 10.25 24.31 -22.90
CA VAL A 341 9.89 25.58 -22.26
C VAL A 341 9.08 26.44 -23.23
N THR A 342 7.89 26.86 -22.80
CA THR A 342 7.10 27.89 -23.48
C THR A 342 7.01 29.14 -22.62
N ILE A 343 7.12 30.33 -23.22
CA ILE A 343 6.92 31.63 -22.58
C ILE A 343 5.78 32.35 -23.28
N ASP A 344 4.76 32.76 -22.53
CA ASP A 344 3.51 33.37 -23.03
C ASP A 344 2.85 32.55 -24.15
N GLY A 345 2.87 31.22 -23.99
CA GLY A 345 2.31 30.27 -24.94
C GLY A 345 3.18 30.01 -26.18
N GLN A 346 4.32 30.67 -26.35
CA GLN A 346 5.24 30.44 -27.47
C GLN A 346 6.39 29.51 -27.07
N PRO A 347 6.74 28.48 -27.86
CA PRO A 347 7.88 27.62 -27.59
C PRO A 347 9.20 28.40 -27.76
N ARG A 348 10.04 28.38 -26.71
CA ARG A 348 11.32 29.11 -26.68
C ARG A 348 12.55 28.21 -26.62
N GLY A 349 12.38 26.90 -26.44
CA GLY A 349 13.47 25.92 -26.46
C GLY A 349 13.31 24.81 -25.43
N GLN A 350 14.43 24.25 -24.98
CA GLN A 350 14.49 23.18 -23.98
C GLN A 350 15.45 23.55 -22.83
N THR A 351 15.23 22.99 -21.64
CA THR A 351 16.09 23.23 -20.46
C THR A 351 17.46 22.54 -20.59
N PRO A 352 18.54 23.16 -20.06
CA PRO A 352 18.60 24.52 -19.52
C PRO A 352 18.52 25.58 -20.64
N LEU A 353 17.64 26.57 -20.46
CA LEU A 353 17.39 27.64 -21.43
C LEU A 353 17.77 28.98 -20.81
N ARG A 354 18.50 29.83 -21.55
CA ARG A 354 18.79 31.22 -21.17
C ARG A 354 18.44 32.14 -22.32
N LEU A 355 17.56 33.12 -22.05
CA LEU A 355 17.16 34.17 -22.97
C LEU A 355 17.63 35.51 -22.40
N THR A 356 18.18 36.38 -23.25
CA THR A 356 18.72 37.70 -22.86
C THR A 356 17.92 38.87 -23.45
N ASP A 357 16.82 38.56 -24.14
CA ASP A 357 16.02 39.47 -24.96
C ASP A 357 14.53 39.45 -24.55
N VAL A 358 14.24 39.25 -23.27
CA VAL A 358 12.85 39.19 -22.78
C VAL A 358 12.37 40.60 -22.44
N ALA A 359 11.22 40.99 -22.99
CA ALA A 359 10.64 42.29 -22.72
C ALA A 359 10.38 42.49 -21.21
N PRO A 360 10.43 43.73 -20.69
CA PRO A 360 9.99 43.98 -19.34
C PRO A 360 8.49 43.65 -19.15
N GLY A 361 8.14 43.01 -18.04
CA GLY A 361 6.76 42.62 -17.73
C GLY A 361 6.62 41.27 -17.03
N THR A 362 5.38 40.88 -16.73
CA THR A 362 5.06 39.55 -16.19
C THR A 362 4.90 38.55 -17.33
N HIS A 363 5.68 37.48 -17.31
CA HIS A 363 5.65 36.40 -18.30
C HIS A 363 5.18 35.08 -17.68
N GLU A 364 4.34 34.33 -18.39
CA GLU A 364 3.96 32.96 -18.00
C GLU A 364 4.94 31.96 -18.63
N ILE A 365 5.57 31.14 -17.79
CA ILE A 365 6.53 30.11 -18.18
C ILE A 365 5.92 28.75 -17.87
N ILE A 366 5.81 27.89 -18.89
CA ILE A 366 5.37 26.50 -18.75
C ILE A 366 6.53 25.59 -19.13
N VAL A 367 6.88 24.68 -18.23
CA VAL A 367 7.91 23.66 -18.45
C VAL A 367 7.24 22.29 -18.47
N SER A 368 7.55 21.49 -19.50
CA SER A 368 6.92 20.19 -19.72
C SER A 368 7.92 19.16 -20.24
N ALA A 369 7.76 17.90 -19.83
CA ALA A 369 8.55 16.77 -20.32
C ALA A 369 7.66 15.51 -20.45
N PRO A 370 7.97 14.58 -21.37
CA PRO A 370 7.21 13.33 -21.49
C PRO A 370 7.21 12.52 -20.19
N GLY A 371 6.02 12.12 -19.72
CA GLY A 371 5.83 11.37 -18.47
C GLY A 371 5.83 12.20 -17.19
N TYR A 372 5.85 13.52 -17.30
CA TYR A 372 5.80 14.44 -16.16
C TYR A 372 4.62 15.42 -16.28
N ALA A 373 4.05 15.80 -15.14
CA ALA A 373 3.03 16.84 -15.10
C ALA A 373 3.65 18.22 -15.45
N PRO A 374 3.03 19.02 -16.33
CA PRO A 374 3.55 20.33 -16.71
C PRO A 374 3.45 21.32 -15.56
N VAL A 375 4.51 22.08 -15.32
CA VAL A 375 4.56 23.10 -14.26
C VAL A 375 4.44 24.49 -14.86
N ARG A 376 3.54 25.30 -14.29
CA ARG A 376 3.34 26.72 -14.63
C ARG A 376 3.96 27.62 -13.56
N ARG A 377 4.70 28.64 -14.00
CA ARG A 377 5.29 29.69 -13.17
C ARG A 377 5.14 31.04 -13.84
N THR A 378 5.06 32.09 -13.05
CA THR A 378 5.10 33.48 -13.53
C THR A 378 6.43 34.10 -13.15
N CYS A 379 7.00 34.88 -14.06
CA CYS A 379 8.25 35.60 -13.87
C CYS A 379 8.03 37.09 -14.13
N GLN A 380 8.48 37.94 -13.21
CA GLN A 380 8.49 39.39 -13.41
C GLN A 380 9.87 39.82 -13.91
N VAL A 381 9.93 40.46 -15.08
CA VAL A 381 11.15 40.92 -15.72
C VAL A 381 11.21 42.44 -15.64
N ASP A 382 12.10 42.98 -14.80
CA ASP A 382 12.20 44.43 -14.53
C ASP A 382 13.43 45.09 -15.19
N GLY A 383 13.92 44.51 -16.29
CA GLY A 383 15.00 45.08 -17.13
C GLY A 383 16.43 45.08 -16.55
N ALA A 384 16.62 44.81 -15.25
CA ALA A 384 17.93 44.91 -14.58
C ALA A 384 18.46 43.61 -13.92
N GLY A 385 17.70 42.50 -13.93
CA GLY A 385 18.11 41.26 -13.26
C GLY A 385 17.72 39.98 -14.00
N PRO A 386 18.49 38.88 -13.86
CA PRO A 386 18.12 37.58 -14.39
C PRO A 386 16.97 36.99 -13.56
N CYS A 387 15.87 36.63 -14.23
CA CYS A 387 14.81 35.83 -13.63
C CYS A 387 15.15 34.36 -13.80
N ASP A 388 15.64 33.76 -12.72
CA ASP A 388 16.01 32.35 -12.68
C ASP A 388 14.84 31.50 -12.16
N ILE A 389 14.37 30.57 -12.98
CA ILE A 389 13.32 29.62 -12.64
C ILE A 389 13.90 28.20 -12.62
N ASP A 390 13.87 27.58 -11.45
CA ASP A 390 14.15 26.16 -11.26
C ASP A 390 12.82 25.39 -11.12
N VAL A 391 12.60 24.41 -12.01
CA VAL A 391 11.39 23.58 -12.01
C VAL A 391 11.70 22.13 -11.66
N GLN A 392 11.13 21.67 -10.56
CA GLN A 392 11.02 20.25 -10.27
C GLN A 392 9.79 19.68 -10.95
N LEU A 393 9.97 18.82 -11.94
CA LEU A 393 8.88 18.08 -12.58
C LEU A 393 8.60 16.79 -11.80
N GLU A 394 7.33 16.58 -11.44
CA GLU A 394 6.84 15.34 -10.83
C GLU A 394 6.30 14.40 -11.90
N ALA A 395 6.58 13.10 -11.77
CA ALA A 395 6.07 12.10 -12.69
C ALA A 395 4.53 12.13 -12.65
N GLY A 396 3.90 12.32 -13.80
CA GLY A 396 2.45 12.20 -13.90
C GLY A 396 2.08 10.74 -13.76
N GLU A 397 1.10 10.38 -12.92
CA GLU A 397 0.59 9.00 -12.85
C GLU A 397 -0.80 8.90 -13.47
N ALA A 398 -1.05 7.77 -14.12
CA ALA A 398 -2.31 7.39 -14.73
C ALA A 398 -2.73 6.00 -14.24
N ALA A 399 -4.00 5.86 -13.84
CA ALA A 399 -4.54 4.59 -13.39
C ALA A 399 -4.83 3.65 -14.59
N LEU A 400 -4.35 2.42 -14.49
CA LEU A 400 -4.54 1.36 -15.47
C LEU A 400 -5.13 0.12 -14.78
N ARG A 401 -6.14 -0.48 -15.41
CA ARG A 401 -6.68 -1.78 -15.07
C ARG A 401 -6.57 -2.72 -16.25
N VAL A 402 -5.94 -3.86 -16.07
CA VAL A 402 -5.80 -4.90 -17.09
C VAL A 402 -6.57 -6.14 -16.65
N VAL A 403 -7.37 -6.70 -17.55
CA VAL A 403 -8.08 -7.97 -17.36
C VAL A 403 -7.78 -8.90 -18.52
N ALA A 404 -7.82 -10.22 -18.30
CA ALA A 404 -7.54 -11.22 -19.33
C ALA A 404 -8.53 -12.38 -19.27
N ASP A 405 -8.76 -13.03 -20.42
CA ASP A 405 -9.61 -14.21 -20.58
C ASP A 405 -8.90 -15.55 -20.32
N ALA A 406 -7.63 -15.50 -19.87
CA ALA A 406 -6.79 -16.65 -19.59
C ALA A 406 -6.47 -16.76 -18.09
N ASP A 407 -6.74 -17.94 -17.50
CA ASP A 407 -6.40 -18.25 -16.11
C ASP A 407 -4.88 -18.24 -15.90
N GLY A 408 -4.43 -17.60 -14.82
CA GLY A 408 -3.00 -17.52 -14.47
C GLY A 408 -2.21 -16.57 -15.39
N ALA A 409 -2.87 -15.59 -16.01
CA ALA A 409 -2.21 -14.57 -16.79
C ALA A 409 -1.38 -13.62 -15.89
N GLU A 410 -0.21 -13.22 -16.37
CA GLU A 410 0.72 -12.28 -15.75
C GLU A 410 0.88 -11.04 -16.65
N LEU A 411 0.95 -9.87 -16.04
CA LEU A 411 1.15 -8.60 -16.73
C LEU A 411 2.61 -8.18 -16.70
N PHE A 412 3.16 -7.83 -17.85
CA PHE A 412 4.44 -7.17 -18.02
C PHE A 412 4.21 -5.78 -18.60
N VAL A 413 4.85 -4.77 -18.01
CA VAL A 413 4.83 -3.39 -18.48
C VAL A 413 6.25 -2.97 -18.78
N ASP A 414 6.54 -2.62 -20.03
CA ASP A 414 7.88 -2.30 -20.53
C ASP A 414 8.91 -3.39 -20.20
N GLY A 415 8.48 -4.65 -20.27
CA GLY A 415 9.28 -5.82 -19.95
C GLY A 415 9.43 -6.14 -18.45
N THR A 416 8.89 -5.30 -17.56
CA THR A 416 8.91 -5.53 -16.12
C THR A 416 7.66 -6.27 -15.67
N ASP A 417 7.82 -7.39 -14.96
CA ASP A 417 6.71 -8.15 -14.36
C ASP A 417 5.99 -7.33 -13.28
N ARG A 418 4.66 -7.22 -13.41
CA ARG A 418 3.76 -6.52 -12.49
C ARG A 418 2.85 -7.47 -11.71
N GLY A 419 2.92 -8.77 -11.97
CA GLY A 419 2.18 -9.81 -11.28
C GLY A 419 0.88 -10.24 -11.98
N PRO A 420 -0.01 -10.94 -11.26
CA PRO A 420 -1.16 -11.63 -11.86
C PRO A 420 -2.23 -10.66 -12.36
N VAL A 421 -2.94 -11.07 -13.41
CA VAL A 421 -4.11 -10.40 -13.98
C VAL A 421 -5.39 -11.06 -13.43
N PRO A 422 -6.44 -10.30 -13.03
CA PRO A 422 -6.63 -8.86 -13.20
C PRO A 422 -5.66 -8.02 -12.38
N TRP A 423 -5.05 -7.03 -13.02
CA TRP A 423 -4.09 -6.11 -12.42
C TRP A 423 -4.69 -4.70 -12.39
N GLU A 424 -4.51 -3.98 -11.29
CA GLU A 424 -4.93 -2.58 -11.16
C GLU A 424 -3.85 -1.79 -10.42
N GLY A 425 -3.47 -0.65 -10.97
CA GLY A 425 -2.43 0.20 -10.39
C GLY A 425 -2.18 1.47 -11.20
N SER A 426 -1.24 2.27 -10.74
CA SER A 426 -0.79 3.48 -11.42
C SER A 426 0.49 3.22 -12.21
N LEU A 427 0.60 3.84 -13.38
CA LEU A 427 1.83 3.89 -14.17
C LEU A 427 2.14 5.35 -14.53
N PRO A 428 3.41 5.67 -14.83
CA PRO A 428 3.76 6.97 -15.39
C PRO A 428 2.88 7.35 -16.59
N GLU A 429 2.69 8.64 -16.80
CA GLU A 429 2.08 9.17 -18.01
C GLU A 429 2.99 8.89 -19.23
N GLY A 430 2.39 8.73 -20.40
CA GLY A 430 3.10 8.50 -21.66
C GLY A 430 2.98 7.06 -22.18
N PRO A 431 3.82 6.71 -23.18
CA PRO A 431 3.71 5.44 -23.89
C PRO A 431 4.29 4.27 -23.10
N HIS A 432 3.53 3.18 -23.02
CA HIS A 432 3.92 1.91 -22.41
C HIS A 432 3.65 0.74 -23.34
N LEU A 433 4.52 -0.28 -23.31
CA LEU A 433 4.26 -1.58 -23.93
C LEU A 433 3.71 -2.53 -22.86
N LEU A 434 2.44 -2.91 -23.02
CA LEU A 434 1.82 -3.96 -22.22
C LEU A 434 2.05 -5.31 -22.90
N GLU A 435 2.45 -6.31 -22.12
CA GLU A 435 2.46 -7.70 -22.52
C GLU A 435 1.73 -8.55 -21.48
N VAL A 436 0.68 -9.26 -21.87
CA VAL A 436 -0.02 -10.22 -21.02
C VAL A 436 0.34 -11.63 -21.47
N ARG A 437 0.88 -12.43 -20.54
CA ARG A 437 1.38 -13.78 -20.80
C ARG A 437 0.62 -14.78 -19.95
N ALA A 438 0.29 -15.93 -20.52
CA ALA A 438 -0.32 -17.04 -19.79
C ALA A 438 0.19 -18.35 -20.37
N ALA A 439 0.34 -19.39 -19.53
CA ALA A 439 0.82 -20.69 -19.97
C ALA A 439 -0.15 -21.33 -20.99
N GLY A 440 0.36 -21.75 -22.15
CA GLY A 440 -0.43 -22.33 -23.24
C GLY A 440 -1.17 -21.29 -24.10
N TYR A 441 -0.75 -20.02 -24.03
CA TYR A 441 -1.28 -18.95 -24.85
C TYR A 441 -0.15 -18.15 -25.49
N ARG A 442 -0.43 -17.60 -26.68
CA ARG A 442 0.40 -16.55 -27.28
C ARG A 442 0.23 -15.27 -26.48
N ALA A 443 1.35 -14.61 -26.18
CA ALA A 443 1.36 -13.35 -25.47
C ALA A 443 0.55 -12.29 -26.22
N TYR A 444 -0.32 -11.59 -25.50
CA TYR A 444 -1.00 -10.39 -25.98
C TYR A 444 -0.05 -9.21 -25.78
N ALA A 445 0.21 -8.41 -26.81
CA ALA A 445 1.07 -7.23 -26.71
C ALA A 445 0.37 -6.01 -27.30
N GLU A 446 0.34 -4.89 -26.55
CA GLU A 446 -0.29 -3.64 -26.98
C GLU A 446 0.53 -2.44 -26.51
N ARG A 447 0.76 -1.47 -27.40
CA ARG A 447 1.30 -0.16 -27.01
C ARG A 447 0.15 0.76 -26.64
N ILE A 448 0.19 1.29 -25.42
CA ILE A 448 -0.79 2.24 -24.90
C ILE A 448 -0.11 3.57 -24.60
N ASP A 449 -0.87 4.66 -24.63
CA ASP A 449 -0.40 5.99 -24.22
C ASP A 449 -1.29 6.46 -23.07
N LEU A 450 -0.73 6.52 -21.87
CA LEU A 450 -1.43 6.86 -20.64
C LEU A 450 -1.40 8.37 -20.41
N ARG A 451 -2.48 8.93 -19.85
CA ARG A 451 -2.58 10.37 -19.55
C ARG A 451 -3.04 10.57 -18.13
N SER A 452 -2.39 11.47 -17.39
CA SER A 452 -2.80 11.80 -16.03
C SER A 452 -4.12 12.58 -15.99
N GLY A 453 -4.87 12.46 -14.88
CA GLY A 453 -6.11 13.20 -14.64
C GLY A 453 -7.37 12.69 -15.37
N GLY A 454 -7.27 11.62 -16.16
CA GLY A 454 -8.40 10.94 -16.80
C GLY A 454 -9.00 9.79 -15.98
N PRO A 455 -10.15 9.21 -16.40
CA PRO A 455 -10.68 7.99 -15.79
C PRO A 455 -9.73 6.80 -16.00
N THR A 456 -9.76 5.81 -15.10
CA THR A 456 -8.95 4.59 -15.19
C THR A 456 -9.03 3.97 -16.57
N ARG A 457 -7.88 3.79 -17.23
CA ARG A 457 -7.82 3.11 -18.53
C ARG A 457 -8.01 1.62 -18.30
N VAL A 458 -8.96 1.01 -19.00
CA VAL A 458 -9.22 -0.45 -18.91
C VAL A 458 -8.74 -1.12 -20.20
N ILE A 459 -7.91 -2.15 -20.06
CA ILE A 459 -7.43 -3.01 -21.15
C ILE A 459 -7.97 -4.42 -20.96
N GLU A 460 -8.66 -4.94 -21.97
CA GLU A 460 -9.17 -6.31 -22.01
C GLU A 460 -8.30 -7.15 -22.95
N ALA A 461 -7.33 -7.86 -22.39
CA ALA A 461 -6.42 -8.72 -23.15
C ALA A 461 -7.11 -10.05 -23.49
N ARG A 462 -7.31 -10.32 -24.78
CA ARG A 462 -7.80 -11.63 -25.26
C ARG A 462 -6.65 -12.44 -25.81
N LEU A 463 -6.33 -13.55 -25.15
CA LEU A 463 -5.16 -14.35 -25.48
C LEU A 463 -5.54 -15.50 -26.43
N ALA A 464 -4.79 -15.63 -27.53
CA ALA A 464 -4.96 -16.72 -28.47
C ALA A 464 -4.20 -17.96 -28.01
N ASP A 465 -4.80 -19.15 -28.12
CA ASP A 465 -4.14 -20.43 -27.84
C ASP A 465 -2.86 -20.56 -28.71
N ASP A 466 -1.77 -21.02 -28.10
CA ASP A 466 -0.49 -21.26 -28.78
C ASP A 466 -0.42 -22.64 -29.46
N GLY A 467 -1.46 -23.46 -29.31
CA GLY A 467 -1.57 -24.79 -29.89
C GLY A 467 -0.93 -25.89 -29.04
N THR A 468 -0.40 -25.59 -27.86
CA THR A 468 0.32 -26.56 -27.00
C THR A 468 -0.54 -27.21 -25.93
N ARG A 469 -1.79 -26.76 -25.72
CA ARG A 469 -2.71 -27.40 -24.78
C ARG A 469 -3.10 -28.81 -25.23
N SER A 470 -2.78 -29.80 -24.39
CA SER A 470 -3.26 -31.17 -24.61
C SER A 470 -4.80 -31.21 -24.59
N GLU A 471 -5.38 -32.11 -25.37
CA GLU A 471 -6.85 -32.36 -25.34
C GLU A 471 -7.34 -32.66 -23.91
N ALA A 472 -6.50 -33.26 -23.07
CA ALA A 472 -6.80 -33.54 -21.67
C ALA A 472 -6.98 -32.25 -20.83
N ALA A 473 -6.15 -31.23 -21.03
CA ALA A 473 -6.28 -29.96 -20.30
C ALA A 473 -7.54 -29.18 -20.71
N ARG A 474 -7.91 -29.23 -21.99
CA ARG A 474 -9.18 -28.67 -22.49
C ARG A 474 -10.37 -29.44 -21.91
N ALA A 475 -10.32 -30.77 -21.93
CA ALA A 475 -11.36 -31.61 -21.35
C ALA A 475 -11.55 -31.42 -19.84
N GLU A 476 -10.47 -31.20 -19.08
CA GLU A 476 -10.54 -30.91 -17.64
C GLU A 476 -11.18 -29.55 -17.35
N ARG A 477 -10.84 -28.51 -18.13
CA ARG A 477 -11.45 -27.17 -18.01
C ARG A 477 -12.94 -27.23 -18.31
N ASP A 478 -13.31 -27.87 -19.42
CA ASP A 478 -14.71 -28.04 -19.82
C ASP A 478 -15.47 -28.87 -18.77
N ALA A 479 -14.86 -29.92 -18.22
CA ALA A 479 -15.45 -30.70 -17.14
C ALA A 479 -15.69 -29.88 -15.86
N ARG A 480 -14.76 -28.96 -15.52
CA ARG A 480 -14.92 -28.04 -14.37
C ARG A 480 -16.02 -27.01 -14.62
N ALA A 481 -16.07 -26.42 -15.82
CA ALA A 481 -17.12 -25.48 -16.21
C ALA A 481 -18.51 -26.13 -16.12
N ARG A 482 -18.68 -27.31 -16.72
CA ARG A 482 -19.90 -28.14 -16.64
C ARG A 482 -20.30 -28.44 -15.21
N LYS A 483 -19.34 -28.82 -14.38
CA LYS A 483 -19.59 -29.14 -12.96
C LYS A 483 -20.11 -27.92 -12.21
N ARG A 484 -19.49 -26.75 -12.42
CA ARG A 484 -19.92 -25.48 -11.82
C ARG A 484 -21.33 -25.10 -12.26
N ALA A 485 -21.62 -25.12 -13.56
CA ALA A 485 -22.95 -24.83 -14.11
C ALA A 485 -24.05 -25.74 -13.53
N ARG A 486 -23.79 -27.05 -13.44
CA ARG A 486 -24.74 -28.01 -12.86
C ARG A 486 -25.01 -27.75 -11.39
N SER A 487 -23.97 -27.41 -10.62
CA SER A 487 -24.07 -27.13 -9.18
C SER A 487 -24.52 -25.70 -8.84
N ALA A 488 -24.79 -24.86 -9.83
CA ALA A 488 -25.20 -23.48 -9.61
C ALA A 488 -26.58 -23.39 -8.94
N VAL A 489 -26.70 -22.45 -7.99
CA VAL A 489 -27.90 -22.18 -7.20
C VAL A 489 -28.09 -20.67 -7.07
N THR A 490 -29.34 -20.20 -6.98
CA THR A 490 -29.69 -18.77 -7.10
C THR A 490 -29.65 -18.03 -5.77
N HIS A 491 -29.95 -18.69 -4.65
CA HIS A 491 -30.03 -18.06 -3.32
C HIS A 491 -28.75 -18.20 -2.49
N SER A 492 -27.63 -18.55 -3.13
CA SER A 492 -26.31 -18.53 -2.50
C SER A 492 -25.53 -17.25 -2.80
N ALA A 493 -24.48 -17.02 -2.01
CA ALA A 493 -23.52 -15.95 -2.22
C ALA A 493 -22.69 -16.12 -3.50
N ALA A 494 -22.61 -17.33 -4.06
CA ALA A 494 -21.92 -17.56 -5.33
C ALA A 494 -22.79 -17.01 -6.48
N PRO A 495 -22.22 -16.16 -7.37
CA PRO A 495 -22.91 -15.73 -8.58
C PRO A 495 -23.17 -16.90 -9.53
N LEU A 496 -24.19 -16.76 -10.38
CA LEU A 496 -24.38 -17.68 -11.49
C LEU A 496 -23.16 -17.63 -12.44
N PRO A 497 -22.70 -18.77 -12.96
CA PRO A 497 -21.65 -18.78 -13.97
C PRO A 497 -22.04 -17.96 -15.20
N VAL A 498 -21.03 -17.40 -15.87
CA VAL A 498 -21.24 -16.69 -17.15
C VAL A 498 -21.95 -17.62 -18.14
N ASN A 499 -22.93 -17.08 -18.87
CA ASN A 499 -23.83 -17.80 -19.79
C ASN A 499 -24.87 -18.72 -19.14
N VAL A 500 -25.00 -18.70 -17.81
CA VAL A 500 -26.14 -19.35 -17.11
C VAL A 500 -27.17 -18.30 -16.73
N ALA A 501 -28.41 -18.53 -17.15
CA ALA A 501 -29.58 -17.82 -16.65
C ALA A 501 -30.42 -18.75 -15.79
N ALA A 502 -31.16 -18.23 -14.83
CA ALA A 502 -32.04 -19.01 -13.97
C ALA A 502 -33.36 -18.29 -13.74
N VAL A 503 -34.46 -19.04 -13.78
CA VAL A 503 -35.80 -18.57 -13.40
C VAL A 503 -36.22 -19.28 -12.12
N ASP A 504 -36.45 -18.53 -11.06
CA ASP A 504 -37.04 -19.00 -9.82
C ASP A 504 -38.54 -18.76 -9.87
N LEU A 505 -39.34 -19.79 -9.55
CA LEU A 505 -40.77 -19.69 -9.31
C LEU A 505 -41.05 -20.01 -7.85
N SER A 506 -41.70 -19.09 -7.14
CA SER A 506 -41.84 -19.16 -5.68
C SER A 506 -43.27 -18.91 -5.20
N THR A 507 -43.58 -19.46 -4.04
CA THR A 507 -44.78 -19.17 -3.25
C THR A 507 -44.39 -19.10 -1.78
N GLY A 508 -45.11 -18.32 -0.97
CA GLY A 508 -44.86 -18.27 0.45
C GLY A 508 -45.66 -17.23 1.20
N TRP A 509 -45.11 -16.82 2.33
CA TRP A 509 -45.57 -15.66 3.08
C TRP A 509 -44.40 -14.68 3.19
N PRO A 510 -44.56 -13.41 2.77
CA PRO A 510 -45.86 -12.74 2.63
C PRO A 510 -46.49 -12.65 1.23
N TRP A 511 -45.77 -12.99 0.15
CA TRP A 511 -46.34 -12.99 -1.21
C TRP A 511 -46.77 -14.39 -1.64
N ILE A 512 -47.92 -14.48 -2.29
CA ILE A 512 -48.53 -15.76 -2.69
C ILE A 512 -47.90 -16.35 -3.96
N ALA A 513 -47.28 -15.53 -4.80
CA ALA A 513 -46.56 -16.00 -5.97
C ALA A 513 -45.45 -15.01 -6.36
N GLY A 514 -44.31 -15.54 -6.79
CA GLY A 514 -43.17 -14.78 -7.27
C GLY A 514 -42.46 -15.47 -8.42
N ALA A 515 -41.86 -14.67 -9.30
CA ALA A 515 -41.01 -15.13 -10.39
C ALA A 515 -39.78 -14.22 -10.48
N ASP A 516 -38.59 -14.80 -10.48
CA ASP A 516 -37.32 -14.07 -10.53
C ASP A 516 -36.44 -14.63 -11.65
N LEU A 517 -35.93 -13.77 -12.52
CA LEU A 517 -34.93 -14.10 -13.54
C LEU A 517 -33.58 -13.57 -13.08
N SER A 518 -32.55 -14.41 -13.08
CA SER A 518 -31.16 -14.03 -12.79
C SER A 518 -30.22 -14.49 -13.89
N VAL A 519 -29.19 -13.71 -14.22
CA VAL A 519 -28.21 -13.98 -15.28
C VAL A 519 -26.80 -13.74 -14.79
N GLY A 520 -25.92 -14.73 -14.95
CA GLY A 520 -24.48 -14.58 -14.69
C GLY A 520 -23.83 -13.69 -15.74
N VAL A 521 -23.33 -12.52 -15.33
CA VAL A 521 -22.74 -11.52 -16.24
C VAL A 521 -21.21 -11.56 -16.20
N LEU A 522 -20.65 -11.72 -15.00
CA LEU A 522 -19.23 -11.89 -14.74
C LEU A 522 -19.05 -13.03 -13.72
N ASP A 523 -17.84 -13.58 -13.60
CA ASP A 523 -17.56 -14.64 -12.62
C ASP A 523 -17.89 -14.25 -11.17
N MET A 524 -17.86 -12.94 -10.87
CA MET A 524 -18.16 -12.38 -9.57
C MET A 524 -19.51 -11.65 -9.49
N LEU A 525 -20.31 -11.62 -10.57
CA LEU A 525 -21.52 -10.78 -10.62
C LEU A 525 -22.65 -11.42 -11.42
N ASP A 526 -23.84 -11.46 -10.81
CA ASP A 526 -25.09 -11.71 -11.52
C ASP A 526 -26.09 -10.56 -11.35
N LEU A 527 -26.94 -10.41 -12.36
CA LEU A 527 -28.02 -9.43 -12.40
C LEU A 527 -29.35 -10.16 -12.42
N GLY A 528 -30.36 -9.58 -11.79
CA GLY A 528 -31.69 -10.17 -11.80
C GLY A 528 -32.82 -9.15 -11.82
N VAL A 529 -33.97 -9.62 -12.27
CA VAL A 529 -35.25 -8.92 -12.22
C VAL A 529 -36.33 -9.88 -11.72
N GLY A 530 -37.25 -9.39 -10.91
CA GLY A 530 -38.30 -10.23 -10.35
C GLY A 530 -39.63 -9.52 -10.26
N ALA A 531 -40.69 -10.30 -10.16
CA ALA A 531 -42.03 -9.83 -9.85
C ALA A 531 -42.66 -10.73 -8.79
N ARG A 532 -43.32 -10.13 -7.81
CA ARG A 532 -44.04 -10.85 -6.76
C ARG A 532 -45.40 -10.22 -6.49
N THR A 533 -46.41 -11.06 -6.32
CA THR A 533 -47.78 -10.61 -6.08
C THR A 533 -48.28 -11.05 -4.71
N PHE A 534 -48.94 -10.11 -4.06
CA PHE A 534 -49.60 -10.27 -2.77
C PHE A 534 -51.12 -10.42 -2.96
N GLY A 535 -51.59 -10.63 -4.20
CA GLY A 535 -53.00 -10.67 -4.57
C GLY A 535 -53.52 -9.31 -5.05
N VAL A 536 -53.57 -8.31 -4.17
CA VAL A 536 -54.02 -6.95 -4.55
C VAL A 536 -52.88 -5.98 -4.90
N LEU A 537 -51.63 -6.34 -4.63
CA LEU A 537 -50.44 -5.55 -4.93
C LEU A 537 -49.45 -6.43 -5.69
N THR A 538 -48.81 -5.89 -6.72
CA THR A 538 -47.69 -6.55 -7.40
C THR A 538 -46.47 -5.66 -7.34
N GLU A 539 -45.35 -6.22 -6.88
CA GLU A 539 -44.05 -5.57 -6.82
C GLU A 539 -43.14 -6.08 -7.93
N PHE A 540 -42.30 -5.18 -8.43
CA PHE A 540 -41.22 -5.47 -9.35
C PHE A 540 -39.90 -5.14 -8.68
N GLU A 541 -38.89 -5.98 -8.87
CA GLU A 541 -37.57 -5.83 -8.28
C GLU A 541 -36.46 -5.91 -9.32
N GLY A 542 -35.45 -5.06 -9.15
CA GLY A 542 -34.13 -5.21 -9.73
C GLY A 542 -33.16 -5.73 -8.67
N ARG A 543 -32.22 -6.58 -9.08
CA ARG A 543 -31.25 -7.24 -8.22
C ARG A 543 -29.86 -7.18 -8.84
N VAL A 544 -28.88 -6.88 -8.00
CA VAL A 544 -27.46 -6.98 -8.32
C VAL A 544 -26.81 -7.81 -7.23
N LYS A 545 -26.17 -8.92 -7.58
CA LYS A 545 -25.45 -9.74 -6.60
C LYS A 545 -24.00 -9.85 -7.01
N ALA A 546 -23.12 -9.55 -6.07
CA ALA A 546 -21.69 -9.73 -6.20
C ALA A 546 -21.21 -10.77 -5.19
N GLY A 547 -20.33 -11.67 -5.60
CA GLY A 547 -19.91 -12.76 -4.75
C GLY A 547 -18.56 -13.32 -5.10
N TRP A 548 -17.93 -13.93 -4.11
CA TRP A 548 -16.61 -14.52 -4.17
C TRP A 548 -16.62 -15.91 -3.55
N ARG A 549 -16.00 -16.87 -4.23
CA ARG A 549 -15.94 -18.28 -3.84
C ARG A 549 -14.48 -18.71 -3.70
N PRO A 550 -13.84 -18.45 -2.55
CA PRO A 550 -12.40 -18.72 -2.36
C PRO A 550 -12.04 -20.19 -2.48
N ILE A 551 -12.96 -21.09 -2.10
CA ILE A 551 -12.84 -22.55 -2.27
C ILE A 551 -14.18 -23.12 -2.71
N ASP A 552 -14.19 -24.32 -3.29
CA ASP A 552 -15.40 -24.96 -3.80
C ASP A 552 -16.51 -25.12 -2.76
N GLN A 553 -16.21 -25.14 -1.46
CA GLN A 553 -17.18 -25.37 -0.39
C GLN A 553 -17.74 -24.09 0.23
N ILE A 554 -17.15 -22.92 -0.01
CA ILE A 554 -17.50 -21.69 0.73
C ILE A 554 -17.58 -20.50 -0.23
N SER A 555 -18.64 -19.70 -0.10
CA SER A 555 -18.76 -18.42 -0.80
C SER A 555 -19.29 -17.32 0.11
N PHE A 556 -18.86 -16.09 -0.15
CA PHE A 556 -19.30 -14.87 0.52
C PHE A 556 -19.69 -13.84 -0.51
N GLY A 557 -20.69 -13.02 -0.21
CA GLY A 557 -21.19 -12.06 -1.19
C GLY A 557 -22.18 -11.09 -0.61
N GLY A 558 -22.56 -10.13 -1.44
CA GLY A 558 -23.57 -9.13 -1.12
C GLY A 558 -24.57 -9.02 -2.26
N GLN A 559 -25.80 -8.69 -1.91
CA GLN A 559 -26.88 -8.49 -2.85
C GLN A 559 -27.57 -7.16 -2.56
N LEU A 560 -27.73 -6.36 -3.61
CA LEU A 560 -28.57 -5.19 -3.62
C LEU A 560 -29.90 -5.53 -4.29
N ARG A 561 -31.00 -5.11 -3.68
CA ARG A 561 -32.34 -5.22 -4.23
C ARG A 561 -33.02 -3.89 -4.15
N PHE A 562 -33.75 -3.52 -5.17
CA PHE A 562 -34.52 -2.29 -5.18
C PHE A 562 -35.74 -2.49 -6.07
N GLY A 563 -36.80 -1.76 -5.77
CA GLY A 563 -38.03 -1.96 -6.51
C GLY A 563 -39.20 -1.21 -5.94
N GLY A 564 -40.37 -1.57 -6.44
CA GLY A 564 -41.62 -0.97 -6.02
C GLY A 564 -42.80 -1.67 -6.65
N GLY A 565 -43.97 -1.43 -6.08
CA GLY A 565 -45.20 -2.08 -6.48
C GLY A 565 -46.30 -1.11 -6.87
N VAL A 566 -47.23 -1.64 -7.65
CA VAL A 566 -48.46 -0.98 -8.07
C VAL A 566 -49.67 -1.78 -7.59
N GLY A 567 -50.62 -1.08 -6.99
CA GLY A 567 -51.88 -1.62 -6.51
C GLY A 567 -53.08 -0.80 -7.00
N PRO A 568 -54.32 -1.28 -6.76
CA PRO A 568 -55.54 -0.64 -7.21
C PRO A 568 -55.71 0.75 -6.58
N LYS A 569 -56.28 1.68 -7.34
CA LYS A 569 -56.65 3.02 -6.83
C LYS A 569 -57.74 2.90 -5.78
N ARG A 570 -57.67 3.70 -4.71
CA ARG A 570 -58.74 3.78 -3.70
C ARG A 570 -59.06 5.23 -3.37
N THR A 571 -60.35 5.49 -3.12
CA THR A 571 -60.86 6.83 -2.80
C THR A 571 -60.76 7.07 -1.30
N ARG A 572 -60.06 8.12 -0.88
CA ARG A 572 -59.96 8.56 0.52
C ARG A 572 -60.27 10.05 0.60
N GLY A 573 -61.26 10.44 1.40
CA GLY A 573 -61.62 11.87 1.59
C GLY A 573 -61.98 12.61 0.28
N GLY A 574 -62.49 11.90 -0.74
CA GLY A 574 -62.81 12.49 -2.05
C GLY A 574 -61.67 12.51 -3.07
N SER A 575 -60.42 12.18 -2.70
CA SER A 575 -59.30 12.04 -3.63
C SER A 575 -59.02 10.57 -3.97
N GLN A 576 -58.67 10.27 -5.22
CA GLN A 576 -58.16 8.94 -5.60
C GLN A 576 -56.65 8.88 -5.32
N GLU A 577 -56.26 7.97 -4.43
CA GLU A 577 -54.84 7.69 -4.16
C GLU A 577 -54.44 6.37 -4.83
N LYS A 578 -53.26 6.35 -5.47
CA LYS A 578 -52.62 5.13 -5.98
C LYS A 578 -51.90 4.44 -4.82
N VAL A 579 -52.13 3.14 -4.65
CA VAL A 579 -51.35 2.31 -3.73
C VAL A 579 -50.04 1.97 -4.43
N ASN A 580 -48.94 2.56 -3.97
CA ASN A 580 -47.60 2.23 -4.45
C ASN A 580 -46.72 1.80 -3.28
N THR A 581 -45.78 0.90 -3.55
CA THR A 581 -44.67 0.57 -2.64
C THR A 581 -43.35 0.93 -3.29
N ALA A 582 -42.33 1.16 -2.46
CA ALA A 582 -40.95 1.31 -2.87
C ALA A 582 -40.07 0.68 -1.80
N PHE A 583 -39.05 -0.05 -2.21
CA PHE A 583 -38.12 -0.67 -1.29
C PHE A 583 -36.70 -0.66 -1.81
N PHE A 584 -35.78 -0.75 -0.86
CA PHE A 584 -34.35 -0.87 -1.08
C PHE A 584 -33.80 -1.81 -0.01
N ALA A 585 -33.03 -2.81 -0.41
CA ALA A 585 -32.41 -3.74 0.52
C ALA A 585 -30.95 -4.00 0.15
N LEU A 586 -30.11 -4.05 1.17
CA LEU A 586 -28.72 -4.48 1.09
C LEU A 586 -28.55 -5.71 1.98
N GLU A 587 -28.14 -6.82 1.38
CA GLU A 587 -28.02 -8.12 2.03
C GLU A 587 -26.57 -8.61 1.92
N GLY A 588 -26.00 -9.12 3.01
CA GLY A 588 -24.78 -9.92 3.05
C GLY A 588 -25.15 -11.41 3.14
N ILE A 589 -24.46 -12.24 2.37
CA ILE A 589 -24.75 -13.67 2.24
C ILE A 589 -23.45 -14.46 2.45
N GLY A 590 -23.51 -15.47 3.30
CA GLY A 590 -22.47 -16.48 3.44
C GLY A 590 -23.06 -17.86 3.15
N SER A 591 -22.39 -18.67 2.33
CA SER A 591 -22.90 -19.97 1.90
C SER A 591 -21.88 -21.09 2.05
N LEU A 592 -22.37 -22.24 2.50
CA LEU A 592 -21.69 -23.54 2.47
C LEU A 592 -22.25 -24.36 1.32
N HIS A 593 -21.37 -24.80 0.42
CA HIS A 593 -21.71 -25.60 -0.76
C HIS A 593 -21.39 -27.06 -0.51
N PHE A 594 -22.37 -27.92 -0.78
CA PHE A 594 -22.21 -29.37 -0.73
C PHE A 594 -22.02 -29.86 -2.15
N SER A 595 -20.84 -30.39 -2.46
CA SER A 595 -20.39 -30.75 -3.81
C SER A 595 -21.51 -31.41 -4.63
N SER A 596 -22.00 -30.70 -5.66
CA SER A 596 -23.10 -31.07 -6.57
C SER A 596 -24.50 -31.28 -5.97
N LEU A 597 -24.67 -31.17 -4.65
CA LEU A 597 -25.95 -31.39 -3.96
C LEU A 597 -26.73 -30.09 -3.71
N GLY A 598 -26.05 -28.95 -3.57
CA GLY A 598 -26.70 -27.66 -3.31
C GLY A 598 -25.92 -26.79 -2.34
N ALA A 599 -26.60 -25.82 -1.73
CA ALA A 599 -25.99 -24.87 -0.80
C ALA A 599 -26.91 -24.55 0.39
N LEU A 600 -26.30 -24.29 1.53
CA LEU A 600 -26.93 -23.70 2.70
C LEU A 600 -26.37 -22.28 2.88
N SER A 601 -27.23 -21.28 2.94
CA SER A 601 -26.82 -19.88 3.08
C SER A 601 -27.42 -19.22 4.31
N VAL A 602 -26.67 -18.29 4.88
CA VAL A 602 -27.10 -17.35 5.92
C VAL A 602 -27.16 -15.96 5.31
N ILE A 603 -28.23 -15.23 5.61
CA ILE A 603 -28.52 -13.91 5.05
C ILE A 603 -28.68 -12.92 6.20
N LEU A 604 -27.93 -11.83 6.15
CA LEU A 604 -28.08 -10.67 7.02
C LEU A 604 -28.31 -9.44 6.15
N GLY A 605 -29.41 -8.73 6.34
CA GLY A 605 -29.73 -7.59 5.49
C GLY A 605 -30.36 -6.41 6.21
N PHE A 606 -30.25 -5.26 5.57
CA PHE A 606 -30.95 -4.03 5.93
C PHE A 606 -31.91 -3.71 4.81
N GLU A 607 -33.19 -3.51 5.14
CA GLU A 607 -34.23 -3.17 4.17
C GLU A 607 -34.93 -1.89 4.59
N PHE A 608 -35.04 -0.96 3.66
CA PHE A 608 -35.92 0.19 3.75
C PHE A 608 -37.15 -0.07 2.89
N HIS A 609 -38.33 0.09 3.49
CA HIS A 609 -39.60 -0.11 2.81
C HIS A 609 -40.50 1.10 3.03
N SER A 610 -41.17 1.53 1.96
CA SER A 610 -42.13 2.63 1.95
C SER A 610 -43.39 2.17 1.24
N ASP A 611 -44.55 2.37 1.86
CA ASP A 611 -45.84 2.08 1.25
C ASP A 611 -46.85 3.21 1.50
N ARG A 612 -47.89 3.27 0.65
CA ARG A 612 -49.05 4.15 0.80
C ARG A 612 -50.37 3.36 0.77
N TYR A 613 -50.52 2.38 1.65
CA TYR A 613 -51.66 1.44 1.63
C TYR A 613 -52.68 1.55 2.79
N PRO A 614 -53.38 2.63 3.13
CA PRO A 614 -54.14 2.71 4.40
C PRO A 614 -55.46 1.91 4.41
N PRO A 615 -55.73 1.06 5.43
CA PRO A 615 -57.12 0.79 5.78
C PRO A 615 -57.54 1.34 7.15
N LEU A 616 -56.64 1.88 8.00
CA LEU A 616 -56.97 2.13 9.41
C LEU A 616 -56.62 3.53 9.96
N GLY A 617 -56.45 4.54 9.09
CA GLY A 617 -56.37 5.94 9.55
C GLY A 617 -55.05 6.36 10.19
N THR A 618 -53.99 5.56 10.14
CA THR A 618 -52.65 5.95 10.59
C THR A 618 -51.76 6.26 9.38
N GLY A 619 -50.95 7.33 9.47
CA GLY A 619 -50.03 7.75 8.41
C GLY A 619 -49.09 6.61 8.03
N ARG A 620 -48.97 6.32 6.73
CA ARG A 620 -48.08 5.25 6.25
C ARG A 620 -46.72 5.86 5.95
N GLU A 621 -45.78 5.40 6.75
CA GLU A 621 -44.59 6.08 7.24
C GLU A 621 -43.45 5.07 7.10
N ASN A 622 -42.54 5.36 6.18
CA ASN A 622 -41.22 4.75 5.95
C ASN A 622 -40.68 3.91 7.12
N VAL A 623 -40.26 2.67 6.85
CA VAL A 623 -39.73 1.75 7.85
C VAL A 623 -38.36 1.20 7.42
N GLY A 624 -37.40 1.22 8.34
CA GLY A 624 -36.15 0.46 8.23
C GLY A 624 -36.26 -0.85 9.02
N LEU A 625 -35.73 -1.94 8.46
CA LEU A 625 -35.84 -3.30 8.96
C LEU A 625 -34.48 -3.98 8.91
N VAL A 626 -34.16 -4.78 9.94
CA VAL A 626 -33.04 -5.72 9.89
C VAL A 626 -33.59 -7.11 9.61
N ARG A 627 -33.00 -7.81 8.64
CA ARG A 627 -33.39 -9.14 8.19
C ARG A 627 -32.29 -10.13 8.57
N LEU A 628 -32.67 -11.22 9.20
CA LEU A 628 -31.79 -12.34 9.50
C LEU A 628 -32.48 -13.63 9.05
N GLY A 629 -31.86 -14.39 8.15
CA GLY A 629 -32.47 -15.59 7.61
C GLY A 629 -31.47 -16.59 7.07
N GLY A 630 -32.00 -17.62 6.44
CA GLY A 630 -31.22 -18.58 5.69
C GLY A 630 -31.98 -19.15 4.52
N SER A 631 -31.25 -19.70 3.56
CA SER A 631 -31.79 -20.45 2.43
C SER A 631 -31.12 -21.81 2.33
N LEU A 632 -31.89 -22.79 1.90
CA LEU A 632 -31.42 -24.11 1.51
C LEU A 632 -31.79 -24.32 0.05
N ASP A 633 -30.78 -24.43 -0.81
CA ASP A 633 -30.93 -24.82 -2.20
C ASP A 633 -30.49 -26.28 -2.36
N ILE A 634 -31.32 -27.09 -2.99
CA ILE A 634 -31.07 -28.50 -3.28
C ILE A 634 -31.09 -28.68 -4.80
N VAL A 635 -29.99 -29.15 -5.36
CA VAL A 635 -29.89 -29.46 -6.79
C VAL A 635 -30.64 -30.77 -7.06
N LEU A 636 -31.73 -30.70 -7.82
CA LEU A 636 -32.52 -31.87 -8.21
C LEU A 636 -32.01 -32.48 -9.52
N SER A 637 -31.55 -31.62 -10.44
CA SER A 637 -31.04 -32.01 -11.75
C SER A 637 -30.03 -30.97 -12.27
N ALA A 638 -29.43 -31.26 -13.44
CA ALA A 638 -28.57 -30.30 -14.14
C ALA A 638 -29.27 -28.96 -14.42
N ARG A 639 -30.61 -28.93 -14.55
CA ARG A 639 -31.40 -27.73 -14.83
C ARG A 639 -32.28 -27.28 -13.67
N THR A 640 -32.48 -28.08 -12.65
CA THR A 640 -33.54 -27.82 -11.67
C THR A 640 -33.00 -27.84 -10.25
N ASN A 641 -33.34 -26.82 -9.47
CA ASN A 641 -33.10 -26.79 -8.03
C ASN A 641 -34.44 -26.62 -7.30
N PHE A 642 -34.55 -27.16 -6.09
CA PHE A 642 -35.57 -26.77 -5.11
C PHE A 642 -34.93 -25.82 -4.12
N PHE A 643 -35.66 -24.80 -3.66
CA PHE A 643 -35.18 -23.95 -2.58
C PHE A 643 -36.24 -23.72 -1.51
N LEU A 644 -35.74 -23.50 -0.29
CA LEU A 644 -36.50 -23.08 0.87
C LEU A 644 -35.76 -21.92 1.52
N GLN A 645 -36.45 -20.82 1.78
CA GLN A 645 -35.89 -19.65 2.44
C GLN A 645 -36.76 -19.25 3.63
N VAL A 646 -36.10 -18.94 4.74
CA VAL A 646 -36.74 -18.47 5.98
C VAL A 646 -36.04 -17.21 6.43
N VAL A 647 -36.80 -16.12 6.59
CA VAL A 647 -36.26 -14.82 6.97
C VAL A 647 -37.03 -14.24 8.15
N GLY A 648 -36.31 -13.98 9.23
CA GLY A 648 -36.78 -13.20 10.36
C GLY A 648 -36.56 -11.70 10.16
N VAL A 649 -37.48 -10.88 10.66
CA VAL A 649 -37.36 -9.41 10.68
C VAL A 649 -37.29 -8.92 12.11
N LEU A 650 -36.24 -8.16 12.40
CA LEU A 650 -35.96 -7.56 13.70
C LEU A 650 -36.34 -6.07 13.63
N ASN A 651 -37.41 -5.68 14.34
CA ASN A 651 -37.83 -4.28 14.50
C ASN A 651 -38.63 -4.10 15.83
N ASP A 652 -38.47 -2.94 16.46
CA ASP A 652 -39.14 -2.52 17.70
C ASP A 652 -40.54 -1.94 17.45
N LYS A 653 -40.85 -1.53 16.22
CA LYS A 653 -42.19 -0.98 15.87
C LYS A 653 -43.15 -2.08 15.43
N THR A 654 -44.32 -2.16 16.09
CA THR A 654 -45.44 -3.10 15.81
C THR A 654 -46.22 -2.70 14.54
N ARG A 655 -45.56 -2.62 13.40
CA ARG A 655 -46.23 -2.23 12.14
C ARG A 655 -46.26 -3.39 11.14
N PRO A 656 -47.43 -3.70 10.56
CA PRO A 656 -47.52 -4.65 9.47
C PRO A 656 -46.96 -4.06 8.19
N VAL A 657 -45.83 -4.60 7.76
CA VAL A 657 -45.19 -4.24 6.48
C VAL A 657 -45.79 -5.10 5.37
N MET A 658 -46.24 -6.33 5.69
CA MET A 658 -46.66 -7.29 4.66
C MET A 658 -47.94 -8.08 5.01
N GLY A 659 -48.41 -8.06 6.27
CA GLY A 659 -49.52 -8.89 6.74
C GLY A 659 -50.96 -8.45 6.42
N ASP A 660 -51.18 -7.23 5.91
CA ASP A 660 -52.52 -6.64 5.75
C ASP A 660 -53.15 -6.85 4.36
N VAL A 661 -52.46 -7.52 3.44
CA VAL A 661 -52.89 -7.58 2.03
C VAL A 661 -54.12 -8.48 1.82
N LEU A 662 -54.35 -9.45 2.71
CA LEU A 662 -55.46 -10.41 2.67
C LEU A 662 -56.48 -10.27 3.81
N TRP A 663 -56.51 -9.13 4.51
CA TRP A 663 -57.38 -8.88 5.68
C TRP A 663 -57.15 -9.84 6.88
N LEU A 664 -56.00 -10.52 6.90
CA LEU A 664 -55.59 -11.45 7.95
C LEU A 664 -54.71 -10.80 9.04
N GLY A 665 -54.29 -9.54 8.85
CA GLY A 665 -53.50 -8.79 9.81
C GLY A 665 -54.29 -8.46 11.07
N LYS A 666 -53.82 -8.94 12.23
CA LYS A 666 -54.35 -8.52 13.53
C LYS A 666 -53.86 -7.11 13.83
N ARG A 667 -54.68 -6.30 14.52
CA ARG A 667 -54.32 -4.92 14.98
C ARG A 667 -53.08 -4.87 15.90
N VAL A 668 -52.48 -6.02 16.24
CA VAL A 668 -51.28 -6.16 17.06
C VAL A 668 -50.39 -7.26 16.46
N GLY A 669 -49.25 -6.87 15.87
CA GLY A 669 -48.13 -7.74 15.49
C GLY A 669 -48.20 -8.36 14.08
N ASP A 670 -47.33 -7.91 13.17
CA ASP A 670 -47.05 -8.63 11.92
C ASP A 670 -46.24 -9.90 12.19
N SER A 671 -46.29 -10.84 11.26
CA SER A 671 -45.41 -12.01 11.27
C SER A 671 -43.96 -11.55 11.13
N ARG A 672 -43.15 -11.74 12.17
CA ARG A 672 -41.72 -11.42 12.14
C ARG A 672 -40.89 -12.48 11.45
N ILE A 673 -41.52 -13.50 10.87
CA ILE A 673 -40.87 -14.61 10.18
C ILE A 673 -41.64 -14.84 8.88
N TYR A 674 -40.90 -14.85 7.79
CA TYR A 674 -41.36 -15.07 6.43
C TYR A 674 -40.73 -16.35 5.90
N GLY A 675 -41.51 -17.11 5.15
CA GLY A 675 -41.10 -18.41 4.62
C GLY A 675 -41.52 -18.51 3.16
N THR A 676 -40.56 -18.80 2.29
CA THR A 676 -40.77 -18.94 0.85
C THR A 676 -40.13 -20.24 0.39
N LEU A 677 -40.78 -20.89 -0.56
CA LEU A 677 -40.24 -22.08 -1.20
C LEU A 677 -40.51 -22.00 -2.70
N GLY A 678 -39.71 -22.72 -3.47
CA GLY A 678 -39.83 -22.65 -4.91
C GLY A 678 -38.93 -23.61 -5.66
N VAL A 679 -38.96 -23.46 -6.97
CA VAL A 679 -38.17 -24.24 -7.91
C VAL A 679 -37.42 -23.27 -8.82
N THR A 680 -36.14 -23.55 -9.02
CA THR A 680 -35.27 -22.85 -9.98
C THR A 680 -35.16 -23.69 -11.25
N TYR A 681 -35.27 -23.06 -12.42
CA TYR A 681 -34.92 -23.64 -13.72
C TYR A 681 -33.76 -22.88 -14.37
N LYS A 682 -32.69 -23.58 -14.75
CA LYS A 682 -31.46 -23.03 -15.32
C LYS A 682 -31.42 -23.19 -16.85
N PHE A 683 -31.00 -22.15 -17.55
CA PHE A 683 -30.82 -22.03 -19.01
C PHE A 683 -29.35 -21.70 -19.34
N GLY A 684 -28.87 -22.09 -20.52
CA GLY A 684 -27.49 -21.85 -20.99
C GLY A 684 -26.87 -23.08 -21.66
N GLU A 685 -25.90 -22.88 -22.56
CA GLU A 685 -25.11 -23.98 -23.14
C GLU A 685 -24.35 -24.70 -22.01
N GLU A 686 -24.54 -26.02 -21.92
CA GLU A 686 -24.07 -26.98 -20.90
C GLU A 686 -25.02 -27.37 -19.76
N ALA A 687 -26.29 -26.96 -19.80
CA ALA A 687 -27.36 -27.83 -19.33
C ALA A 687 -27.90 -28.58 -20.55
N PRO A 688 -28.12 -29.91 -20.49
CA PRO A 688 -27.89 -30.86 -21.59
C PRO A 688 -28.40 -30.45 -22.97
#